data_AF-A0A849UTZ6-F1
#
_entry.id   AF-A0A849UTZ6-F1
#
_cell.length_a   1.000
_cell.length_b   1.000
_cell.length_c   1.000
_cell.angle_alpha   90.00
_cell.angle_beta   90.00
_cell.angle_gamma   90.00
#
_symmetry.space_group_name_H-M   'P 1'
#
loop_
_entity.id
_entity.type
_entity.pdbx_description
1 polymer ?
#
loop_
_entity_poly.entity_id
_entity_poly.type
_entity_poly.pdbx_seq_one_letter_code
_entity_poly.pdbx_strand_id
1 'polypeptide(L)'
;MKYLYIILLSIFFSKITFAFSDTTNIPLGRQSRHDDIKKEISLCDLLDKKQDAFLKVGNNDAVNTQVTDALYRIPNELRQWIEKNDTQLVSNNDKVRYLKYVADVLLMYRISVKEKNLKLVDLPELLQMFEKAIFAKAANQTIIPFLQESNYGIAKILNQIFSEASTKNIGDGIVYLKYTTLYPSKILESIASFAQEPFADSLIQLACKNDPVKMYSFAQSKNSIVGKLIHRNNNNMVKQIALLSQTPNALFYFPFLDDIMHEKQSIESIQKYVGDGENGYDSVGYYKLLVQTAIAYSKRMGKPFFDTAIAYNGTNGLLETLAKKAKQHFVDQINMLHDQANLAIRMKAIQPLAPADIYYMMVMCESDIYTSSYKHSFARLLQLMGTKPRGDSLLLSVNFDHFRKFIKMAANYNKLDTFLKTMPATRSELIMDSFVANLDKSNLEDAVDVADSYTSITNAILLKSMLQNVIKFETKSNSEKNKKGIVIYGLLKTIFLSLKDSTINLTKEIGIPPIYDVANKYMQNEKGGIIEQVFFYGDKDGKTFYPAFRNSFAPKDWKVTDKKEWMEAVSIKGNVLVFANKPLDNDANLDDTAQIHLANYLIEKGLKPNMIVHRGHSYWLPRTMDRMPGDAKIVLLGSCGGYQNLNKILEINPDAHIISTKEIGAGDINRPILTYMNQVFATGADLNWKKMWQSLSKSFTTDPSKAVRDSWESYVPPYKNLGAIFLKAYAKKMEQE
;
A
#
# COMPACT_ATOMS: atom_id res chain seq x y z
N MET A 1 -7.86 -57.63 -40.33
CA MET A 1 -8.96 -57.71 -39.35
C MET A 1 -9.07 -56.38 -38.60
N LYS A 2 -9.57 -55.39 -39.34
CA LYS A 2 -10.12 -54.12 -38.86
C LYS A 2 -11.65 -54.28 -38.96
N TYR A 3 -12.39 -53.50 -38.17
CA TYR A 3 -13.86 -53.35 -38.21
C TYR A 3 -14.67 -54.50 -37.60
N LEU A 4 -14.89 -54.49 -36.27
CA LEU A 4 -16.14 -55.02 -35.70
C LEU A 4 -16.45 -54.68 -34.22
N TYR A 5 -15.70 -53.80 -33.54
CA TYR A 5 -15.97 -53.50 -32.11
C TYR A 5 -16.25 -52.02 -31.80
N ILE A 6 -16.57 -51.21 -32.82
CA ILE A 6 -16.91 -49.77 -32.67
C ILE A 6 -18.41 -49.50 -32.88
N ILE A 7 -19.25 -50.54 -33.07
CA ILE A 7 -20.69 -50.39 -33.32
C ILE A 7 -21.48 -51.24 -32.32
N LEU A 8 -21.34 -51.01 -31.01
CA LEU A 8 -22.31 -51.50 -30.03
C LEU A 8 -22.28 -50.81 -28.65
N LEU A 9 -21.62 -49.65 -28.54
CA LEU A 9 -21.62 -48.84 -27.32
C LEU A 9 -21.91 -47.35 -27.59
N SER A 10 -22.75 -47.09 -28.60
CA SER A 10 -23.18 -45.74 -28.99
C SER A 10 -24.69 -45.53 -28.83
N ILE A 11 -25.42 -46.53 -28.33
CA ILE A 11 -26.87 -46.49 -28.14
C ILE A 11 -27.11 -46.75 -26.65
N PHE A 12 -27.01 -45.72 -25.82
CA PHE A 12 -27.69 -45.56 -24.52
C PHE A 12 -27.15 -44.33 -23.75
N PHE A 13 -27.01 -43.17 -24.40
CA PHE A 13 -27.03 -41.87 -23.71
C PHE A 13 -27.45 -40.76 -24.69
N SER A 14 -28.46 -41.01 -25.51
CA SER A 14 -29.31 -39.92 -25.99
C SER A 14 -30.18 -39.48 -24.80
N LYS A 15 -29.68 -38.53 -24.01
CA LYS A 15 -30.59 -37.69 -23.21
C LYS A 15 -31.54 -37.08 -24.23
N ILE A 16 -32.80 -37.50 -24.14
CA ILE A 16 -33.90 -36.93 -24.92
C ILE A 16 -33.89 -35.44 -24.62
N THR A 17 -33.47 -34.64 -25.59
CA THR A 17 -33.74 -33.20 -25.65
C THR A 17 -35.25 -33.06 -25.84
N PHE A 18 -35.98 -33.10 -24.72
CA PHE A 18 -37.36 -32.61 -24.72
C PHE A 18 -37.30 -31.12 -25.04
N ALA A 19 -37.91 -30.73 -26.16
CA ALA A 19 -38.32 -29.35 -26.36
C ALA A 19 -39.17 -28.94 -25.16
N PHE A 20 -38.70 -27.94 -24.41
CA PHE A 20 -39.38 -27.43 -23.22
C PHE A 20 -40.73 -26.84 -23.64
N SER A 21 -41.84 -27.49 -23.27
CA SER A 21 -43.15 -26.85 -23.37
C SER A 21 -43.29 -25.84 -22.23
N ASP A 22 -43.50 -24.57 -22.55
CA ASP A 22 -43.98 -23.58 -21.56
C ASP A 22 -45.28 -24.12 -20.92
N THR A 23 -45.55 -23.78 -19.67
CA THR A 23 -46.67 -24.35 -18.89
C THR A 23 -47.98 -24.16 -19.66
N THR A 24 -48.52 -25.21 -20.28
CA THR A 24 -49.55 -25.06 -21.34
C THR A 24 -50.95 -24.72 -20.83
N ASN A 25 -51.21 -24.89 -19.52
CA ASN A 25 -52.49 -24.58 -18.88
C ASN A 25 -52.27 -23.79 -17.58
N ILE A 26 -52.07 -22.46 -17.68
CA ILE A 26 -51.98 -21.55 -16.51
C ILE A 26 -53.34 -20.88 -16.29
N PRO A 27 -53.99 -21.08 -15.12
CA PRO A 27 -55.24 -20.37 -14.81
C PRO A 27 -55.07 -18.85 -14.83
N LEU A 28 -56.07 -18.13 -15.36
CA LEU A 28 -56.04 -16.67 -15.56
C LEU A 28 -55.60 -15.89 -14.31
N GLY A 29 -56.05 -16.31 -13.12
CA GLY A 29 -55.70 -15.65 -11.85
C GLY A 29 -54.22 -15.74 -11.44
N ARG A 30 -53.40 -16.58 -12.10
CA ARG A 30 -51.97 -16.78 -11.79
C ARG A 30 -51.02 -16.36 -12.91
N GLN A 31 -51.54 -15.99 -14.09
CA GLN A 31 -50.71 -15.59 -15.24
C GLN A 31 -49.71 -14.47 -14.88
N SER A 32 -50.16 -13.45 -14.15
CA SER A 32 -49.30 -12.36 -13.68
C SER A 32 -48.07 -12.82 -12.90
N ARG A 33 -48.17 -13.92 -12.12
CA ARG A 33 -47.03 -14.46 -11.36
C ARG A 33 -46.05 -15.23 -12.24
N HIS A 34 -46.53 -15.89 -13.30
CA HIS A 34 -45.63 -16.47 -14.30
C HIS A 34 -44.92 -15.37 -15.11
N ASP A 35 -45.60 -14.26 -15.39
CA ASP A 35 -45.01 -13.12 -16.08
C ASP A 35 -43.94 -12.43 -15.22
N ASP A 36 -44.17 -12.30 -13.91
CA ASP A 36 -43.16 -11.81 -12.96
C ASP A 36 -41.87 -12.67 -13.01
N ILE A 37 -42.01 -13.99 -13.02
CA ILE A 37 -40.84 -14.90 -13.11
C ILE A 37 -40.12 -14.73 -14.46
N LYS A 38 -40.85 -14.69 -15.57
CA LYS A 38 -40.27 -14.47 -16.91
C LYS A 38 -39.52 -13.15 -16.98
N LYS A 39 -40.09 -12.10 -16.39
CA LYS A 39 -39.46 -10.78 -16.29
C LYS A 39 -38.17 -10.86 -15.48
N GLU A 40 -38.16 -11.51 -14.32
CA GLU A 40 -36.94 -11.64 -13.52
C GLU A 40 -35.86 -12.50 -14.19
N ILE A 41 -36.23 -13.57 -14.94
CA ILE A 41 -35.27 -14.32 -15.78
C ILE A 41 -34.60 -13.40 -16.79
N SER A 42 -35.40 -12.63 -17.54
CA SER A 42 -34.89 -11.66 -18.53
C SER A 42 -34.00 -10.59 -17.92
N LEU A 43 -34.30 -10.17 -16.69
CA LEU A 43 -33.49 -9.18 -15.98
C LEU A 43 -32.20 -9.77 -15.38
N CYS A 44 -32.17 -11.08 -15.08
CA CYS A 44 -30.97 -11.80 -14.69
C CYS A 44 -30.03 -12.00 -15.89
N ASP A 45 -30.59 -12.25 -17.08
CA ASP A 45 -29.85 -12.32 -18.35
C ASP A 45 -29.02 -11.05 -18.56
N LEU A 46 -29.64 -9.88 -18.32
CA LEU A 46 -29.01 -8.56 -18.46
C LEU A 46 -27.84 -8.28 -17.49
N LEU A 47 -27.52 -9.17 -16.55
CA LEU A 47 -26.43 -8.96 -15.60
C LEU A 47 -25.04 -8.92 -16.25
N ASP A 48 -24.85 -9.53 -17.42
CA ASP A 48 -23.62 -9.41 -18.21
C ASP A 48 -23.64 -8.23 -19.22
N LYS A 49 -24.68 -7.38 -19.11
CA LYS A 49 -25.00 -6.23 -19.96
C LYS A 49 -25.58 -6.60 -21.33
N LYS A 50 -25.95 -7.85 -21.56
CA LYS A 50 -26.65 -8.30 -22.77
C LYS A 50 -27.92 -9.05 -22.41
N GLN A 51 -28.89 -8.99 -23.31
CA GLN A 51 -30.12 -9.75 -23.20
C GLN A 51 -30.24 -10.60 -24.46
N ASP A 52 -29.45 -11.66 -24.52
CA ASP A 52 -29.29 -12.55 -25.68
C ASP A 52 -29.56 -14.02 -25.34
N ALA A 53 -30.24 -14.28 -24.23
CA ALA A 53 -30.53 -15.61 -23.70
C ALA A 53 -29.27 -16.42 -23.34
N PHE A 54 -28.18 -15.73 -23.02
CA PHE A 54 -26.90 -16.31 -22.66
C PHE A 54 -26.21 -15.47 -21.59
N LEU A 55 -26.00 -16.03 -20.41
CA LEU A 55 -25.36 -15.30 -19.31
C LEU A 55 -23.85 -15.60 -19.26
N LYS A 56 -23.02 -14.66 -19.74
CA LYS A 56 -21.55 -14.83 -19.70
C LYS A 56 -20.97 -14.44 -18.34
N VAL A 57 -20.42 -15.43 -17.63
CA VAL A 57 -19.83 -15.25 -16.28
C VAL A 57 -18.29 -15.30 -16.26
N GLY A 58 -17.65 -15.70 -17.36
CA GLY A 58 -16.21 -15.73 -17.50
C GLY A 58 -15.74 -16.23 -18.87
N ASN A 59 -14.47 -16.66 -18.95
CA ASN A 59 -13.85 -17.17 -20.18
C ASN A 59 -14.06 -18.69 -20.40
N ASN A 60 -14.69 -19.38 -19.46
CA ASN A 60 -14.94 -20.81 -19.57
C ASN A 60 -16.37 -21.06 -20.08
N ASP A 61 -16.48 -21.52 -21.33
CA ASP A 61 -17.76 -21.73 -22.00
C ASP A 61 -18.63 -22.82 -21.33
N ALA A 62 -18.01 -23.83 -20.70
CA ALA A 62 -18.75 -24.85 -19.96
C ALA A 62 -19.46 -24.24 -18.74
N VAL A 63 -18.78 -23.32 -18.04
CA VAL A 63 -19.35 -22.60 -16.89
C VAL A 63 -20.46 -21.65 -17.36
N ASN A 64 -20.26 -20.91 -18.45
CA ASN A 64 -21.28 -20.02 -19.03
C ASN A 64 -22.54 -20.81 -19.43
N THR A 65 -22.35 -21.99 -20.04
CA THR A 65 -23.46 -22.89 -20.44
C THR A 65 -24.21 -23.40 -19.22
N GLN A 66 -23.51 -23.82 -18.16
CA GLN A 66 -24.13 -24.31 -16.94
C GLN A 66 -24.95 -23.24 -16.22
N VAL A 67 -24.44 -22.00 -16.15
CA VAL A 67 -25.15 -20.87 -15.55
C VAL A 67 -26.39 -20.51 -16.38
N THR A 68 -26.25 -20.48 -17.70
CA THR A 68 -27.36 -20.22 -18.62
C THR A 68 -28.45 -21.29 -18.51
N ASP A 69 -28.08 -22.58 -18.51
CA ASP A 69 -29.03 -23.68 -18.30
C ASP A 69 -29.77 -23.51 -16.97
N ALA A 70 -29.06 -23.25 -15.87
CA ALA A 70 -29.69 -23.08 -14.56
C ALA A 70 -30.70 -21.92 -14.55
N LEU A 71 -30.35 -20.77 -15.14
CA LEU A 71 -31.21 -19.58 -15.20
C LEU A 71 -32.53 -19.85 -15.90
N TYR A 72 -32.52 -20.56 -17.03
CA TYR A 72 -33.71 -20.80 -17.83
C TYR A 72 -34.46 -22.08 -17.43
N ARG A 73 -33.75 -23.16 -17.10
CA ARG A 73 -34.34 -24.47 -16.85
C ARG A 73 -35.03 -24.55 -15.49
N ILE A 74 -34.31 -24.24 -14.40
CA ILE A 74 -34.78 -24.49 -13.04
C ILE A 74 -36.05 -23.66 -12.70
N PRO A 75 -36.13 -22.35 -12.96
CA PRO A 75 -37.35 -21.58 -12.70
C PRO A 75 -38.56 -22.09 -13.50
N ASN A 76 -38.34 -22.58 -14.72
CA ASN A 76 -39.40 -23.13 -15.55
C ASN A 76 -39.87 -24.51 -15.05
N GLU A 77 -38.96 -25.37 -14.62
CA GLU A 77 -39.29 -26.64 -13.95
C GLU A 77 -40.10 -26.39 -12.66
N LEU A 78 -39.70 -25.40 -11.85
CA LEU A 78 -40.44 -25.01 -10.64
C LEU A 78 -41.83 -24.45 -10.96
N ARG A 79 -41.98 -23.61 -11.99
CA ARG A 79 -43.30 -23.14 -12.47
C ARG A 79 -44.21 -24.32 -12.80
N GLN A 80 -43.71 -25.32 -13.53
CA GLN A 80 -44.48 -26.51 -13.89
C GLN A 80 -44.81 -27.38 -12.68
N TRP A 81 -43.86 -27.57 -11.77
CA TRP A 81 -44.06 -28.34 -10.55
C TRP A 81 -45.13 -27.70 -9.66
N ILE A 82 -45.09 -26.37 -9.44
CA ILE A 82 -46.09 -25.65 -8.63
C ILE A 82 -47.50 -25.82 -9.22
N GLU A 83 -47.64 -25.71 -10.53
CA GLU A 83 -48.94 -25.83 -11.20
C GLU A 83 -49.51 -27.25 -11.13
N LYS A 84 -48.65 -28.29 -11.12
CA LYS A 84 -49.05 -29.70 -11.06
C LYS A 84 -49.14 -30.27 -9.64
N ASN A 85 -48.62 -29.57 -8.62
CA ASN A 85 -48.55 -30.10 -7.25
C ASN A 85 -49.85 -29.82 -6.46
N ASP A 86 -50.93 -30.49 -6.84
CA ASP A 86 -52.23 -30.35 -6.16
C ASP A 86 -52.29 -31.03 -4.79
N THR A 87 -51.34 -31.92 -4.49
CA THR A 87 -51.31 -32.68 -3.23
C THR A 87 -50.75 -31.88 -2.07
N GLN A 88 -49.71 -31.07 -2.31
CA GLN A 88 -49.09 -30.23 -1.28
C GLN A 88 -49.54 -28.76 -1.39
N LEU A 89 -49.90 -28.28 -2.59
CA LEU A 89 -50.32 -26.90 -2.84
C LEU A 89 -51.81 -26.86 -3.24
N VAL A 90 -52.66 -27.17 -2.26
CA VAL A 90 -54.11 -27.41 -2.45
C VAL A 90 -54.85 -26.13 -2.84
N SER A 91 -54.49 -24.98 -2.25
CA SER A 91 -55.20 -23.73 -2.51
C SER A 91 -54.57 -22.91 -3.64
N ASN A 92 -55.39 -22.11 -4.32
CA ASN A 92 -54.89 -21.10 -5.27
C ASN A 92 -53.88 -20.16 -4.61
N ASN A 93 -54.10 -19.78 -3.35
CA ASN A 93 -53.21 -18.90 -2.61
C ASN A 93 -51.85 -19.54 -2.32
N ASP A 94 -51.79 -20.86 -2.11
CA ASP A 94 -50.53 -21.60 -1.99
C ASP A 94 -49.73 -21.51 -3.28
N LYS A 95 -50.36 -21.82 -4.43
CA LYS A 95 -49.69 -21.71 -5.73
C LYS A 95 -49.20 -20.29 -6.02
N VAL A 96 -50.02 -19.28 -5.74
CA VAL A 96 -49.62 -17.86 -5.87
C VAL A 96 -48.40 -17.53 -5.00
N ARG A 97 -48.39 -17.97 -3.75
CA ARG A 97 -47.28 -17.74 -2.81
C ARG A 97 -45.99 -18.41 -3.27
N TYR A 98 -46.06 -19.65 -3.77
CA TYR A 98 -44.88 -20.39 -4.21
C TYR A 98 -44.32 -19.84 -5.53
N LEU A 99 -45.18 -19.42 -6.47
CA LEU A 99 -44.74 -18.72 -7.68
C LEU A 99 -44.03 -17.41 -7.32
N LYS A 100 -44.53 -16.70 -6.31
CA LYS A 100 -43.86 -15.50 -5.80
C LYS A 100 -42.46 -15.81 -5.26
N TYR A 101 -42.26 -16.90 -4.52
CA TYR A 101 -40.92 -17.29 -4.06
C TYR A 101 -39.93 -17.49 -5.21
N VAL A 102 -40.38 -18.06 -6.34
CA VAL A 102 -39.54 -18.24 -7.55
C VAL A 102 -39.14 -16.88 -8.15
N ALA A 103 -40.04 -15.91 -8.19
CA ALA A 103 -39.69 -14.55 -8.63
C ALA A 103 -38.74 -13.86 -7.63
N ASP A 104 -39.00 -14.01 -6.33
CA ASP A 104 -38.23 -13.36 -5.27
C ASP A 104 -36.78 -13.88 -5.22
N VAL A 105 -36.51 -15.18 -5.46
CA VAL A 105 -35.12 -15.69 -5.48
C VAL A 105 -34.30 -15.10 -6.62
N LEU A 106 -34.89 -14.91 -7.80
CA LEU A 106 -34.22 -14.29 -8.95
C LEU A 106 -33.97 -12.80 -8.68
N LEU A 107 -34.96 -12.09 -8.13
CA LEU A 107 -34.81 -10.69 -7.72
C LEU A 107 -33.68 -10.52 -6.69
N MET A 108 -33.69 -11.32 -5.62
CA MET A 108 -32.71 -11.26 -4.54
C MET A 108 -31.31 -11.66 -5.00
N TYR A 109 -31.19 -12.57 -5.97
CA TYR A 109 -29.93 -12.86 -6.65
C TYR A 109 -29.36 -11.62 -7.35
N ARG A 110 -30.17 -10.91 -8.17
CA ARG A 110 -29.71 -9.69 -8.85
C ARG A 110 -29.25 -8.61 -7.88
N ILE A 111 -29.99 -8.42 -6.78
CA ILE A 111 -29.61 -7.48 -5.72
C ILE A 111 -28.29 -7.92 -5.08
N SER A 112 -28.14 -9.19 -4.73
CA SER A 112 -26.94 -9.72 -4.07
C SER A 112 -25.69 -9.66 -4.95
N VAL A 113 -25.83 -9.81 -6.28
CA VAL A 113 -24.74 -9.60 -7.23
C VAL A 113 -24.30 -8.13 -7.27
N LYS A 114 -25.26 -7.18 -7.28
CA LYS A 114 -24.96 -5.74 -7.25
C LYS A 114 -24.27 -5.32 -5.95
N GLU A 115 -24.69 -5.89 -4.82
CA GLU A 115 -24.07 -5.67 -3.51
C GLU A 115 -22.74 -6.42 -3.33
N LYS A 116 -22.32 -7.23 -4.31
CA LYS A 116 -21.12 -8.10 -4.26
C LYS A 116 -21.17 -9.16 -3.15
N ASN A 117 -22.36 -9.53 -2.70
CA ASN A 117 -22.61 -10.64 -1.78
C ASN A 117 -22.60 -12.01 -2.50
N LEU A 118 -22.85 -12.02 -3.81
CA LEU A 118 -22.75 -13.20 -4.69
C LEU A 118 -22.06 -12.81 -6.01
N LYS A 119 -21.50 -13.81 -6.68
CA LYS A 119 -20.95 -13.72 -8.04
C LYS A 119 -21.94 -14.30 -9.04
N LEU A 120 -21.77 -13.96 -10.32
CA LEU A 120 -22.64 -14.50 -11.37
C LEU A 120 -22.62 -16.03 -11.42
N VAL A 121 -21.43 -16.61 -11.23
CA VAL A 121 -21.19 -18.06 -11.22
C VAL A 121 -21.91 -18.82 -10.10
N ASP A 122 -22.41 -18.13 -9.07
CA ASP A 122 -23.06 -18.77 -7.92
C ASP A 122 -24.55 -19.11 -8.17
N LEU A 123 -25.11 -18.68 -9.31
CA LEU A 123 -26.54 -18.88 -9.63
C LEU A 123 -26.99 -20.34 -9.63
N PRO A 124 -26.25 -21.30 -10.23
CA PRO A 124 -26.67 -22.70 -10.23
C PRO A 124 -26.79 -23.28 -8.82
N GLU A 125 -25.83 -22.97 -7.94
CA GLU A 125 -25.85 -23.43 -6.55
C GLU A 125 -27.02 -22.81 -5.79
N LEU A 126 -27.27 -21.50 -5.96
CA LEU A 126 -28.41 -20.81 -5.36
C LEU A 126 -29.74 -21.47 -5.76
N LEU A 127 -29.95 -21.70 -7.06
CA LEU A 127 -31.22 -22.25 -7.55
C LEU A 127 -31.40 -23.71 -7.13
N GLN A 128 -30.33 -24.51 -7.04
CA GLN A 128 -30.39 -25.86 -6.49
C GLN A 128 -30.75 -25.88 -5.00
N MET A 129 -30.15 -25.00 -4.19
CA MET A 129 -30.50 -24.92 -2.77
C MET A 129 -31.91 -24.36 -2.56
N PHE A 130 -32.33 -23.41 -3.40
CA PHE A 130 -33.69 -22.89 -3.40
C PHE A 130 -34.72 -23.98 -3.76
N GLU A 131 -34.44 -24.82 -4.76
CA GLU A 131 -35.29 -25.96 -5.12
C GLU A 131 -35.44 -26.94 -3.95
N LYS A 132 -34.34 -27.30 -3.27
CA LYS A 132 -34.43 -28.14 -2.06
C LYS A 132 -35.28 -27.48 -0.97
N ALA A 133 -35.08 -26.19 -0.73
CA ALA A 133 -35.80 -25.44 0.30
C ALA A 133 -37.30 -25.29 -0.02
N ILE A 134 -37.68 -25.03 -1.27
CA ILE A 134 -39.09 -24.87 -1.66
C ILE A 134 -39.83 -26.20 -1.58
N PHE A 135 -39.19 -27.32 -1.93
CA PHE A 135 -39.77 -28.67 -1.79
C PHE A 135 -39.94 -29.07 -0.33
N ALA A 136 -38.92 -28.86 0.50
CA ALA A 136 -39.02 -29.07 1.93
C ALA A 136 -40.16 -28.23 2.54
N LYS A 137 -40.26 -26.96 2.13
CA LYS A 137 -41.31 -26.07 2.63
C LYS A 137 -42.71 -26.56 2.23
N ALA A 138 -42.91 -27.03 0.99
CA ALA A 138 -44.17 -27.65 0.55
C ALA A 138 -44.51 -28.94 1.31
N ALA A 139 -43.49 -29.67 1.76
CA ALA A 139 -43.65 -30.83 2.64
C ALA A 139 -43.83 -30.47 4.13
N ASN A 140 -44.01 -29.19 4.48
CA ASN A 140 -44.04 -28.68 5.87
C ASN A 140 -42.78 -29.03 6.69
N GLN A 141 -41.63 -29.17 6.01
CA GLN A 141 -40.33 -29.38 6.64
C GLN A 141 -39.58 -28.06 6.81
N THR A 142 -38.65 -28.05 7.77
CA THR A 142 -37.80 -26.89 8.05
C THR A 142 -36.73 -26.68 6.98
N ILE A 143 -36.41 -25.42 6.67
CA ILE A 143 -35.34 -25.08 5.73
C ILE A 143 -33.95 -24.97 6.38
N ILE A 144 -33.87 -25.11 7.71
CA ILE A 144 -32.63 -24.91 8.49
C ILE A 144 -31.43 -25.73 7.97
N PRO A 145 -31.56 -27.02 7.60
CA PRO A 145 -30.44 -27.78 7.04
C PRO A 145 -29.84 -27.14 5.77
N PHE A 146 -30.68 -26.57 4.90
CA PHE A 146 -30.22 -25.92 3.67
C PHE A 146 -29.52 -24.59 3.95
N LEU A 147 -29.94 -23.87 5.00
CA LEU A 147 -29.20 -22.70 5.48
C LEU A 147 -27.82 -23.11 5.98
N GLN A 148 -27.70 -24.22 6.70
CA GLN A 148 -26.42 -24.71 7.22
C GLN A 148 -25.45 -25.12 6.10
N GLU A 149 -25.93 -25.82 5.07
CA GLU A 149 -25.15 -26.26 3.91
C GLU A 149 -24.69 -25.09 3.02
N SER A 150 -25.48 -24.02 2.92
CA SER A 150 -25.25 -22.92 1.99
C SER A 150 -24.12 -21.96 2.41
N ASN A 151 -23.48 -21.29 1.45
CA ASN A 151 -22.61 -20.13 1.76
C ASN A 151 -23.42 -18.93 2.29
N TYR A 152 -22.76 -17.87 2.79
CA TYR A 152 -23.42 -16.70 3.38
C TYR A 152 -24.46 -16.05 2.44
N GLY A 153 -24.08 -15.78 1.18
CA GLY A 153 -24.95 -15.11 0.22
C GLY A 153 -26.21 -15.92 -0.08
N ILE A 154 -26.06 -17.23 -0.32
CA ILE A 154 -27.19 -18.14 -0.56
C ILE A 154 -28.05 -18.28 0.69
N ALA A 155 -27.47 -18.53 1.86
CA ALA A 155 -28.21 -18.67 3.12
C ALA A 155 -29.01 -17.41 3.47
N LYS A 156 -28.44 -16.22 3.22
CA LYS A 156 -29.13 -14.93 3.42
C LYS A 156 -30.39 -14.84 2.55
N ILE A 157 -30.30 -15.17 1.26
CA ILE A 157 -31.44 -15.13 0.34
C ILE A 157 -32.51 -16.13 0.78
N LEU A 158 -32.13 -17.38 1.05
CA LEU A 158 -33.07 -18.43 1.46
C LEU A 158 -33.80 -18.06 2.75
N ASN A 159 -33.07 -17.56 3.75
CA ASN A 159 -33.65 -17.14 5.02
C ASN A 159 -34.61 -15.96 4.84
N GLN A 160 -34.30 -15.00 3.96
CA GLN A 160 -35.20 -13.87 3.67
C GLN A 160 -36.51 -14.30 3.00
N ILE A 161 -36.46 -15.27 2.09
CA ILE A 161 -37.63 -15.73 1.34
C ILE A 161 -38.53 -16.64 2.20
N PHE A 162 -37.93 -17.57 2.94
CA PHE A 162 -38.66 -18.61 3.66
C PHE A 162 -38.76 -18.37 5.18
N SER A 163 -38.43 -17.17 5.68
CA SER A 163 -38.46 -16.88 7.12
C SER A 163 -39.83 -17.15 7.73
N GLU A 164 -39.87 -17.90 8.82
CA GLU A 164 -41.09 -18.20 9.58
C GLU A 164 -40.94 -17.72 11.01
N ALA A 165 -42.03 -17.23 11.63
CA ALA A 165 -42.00 -16.72 12.99
C ALA A 165 -41.43 -17.74 14.01
N SER A 166 -41.69 -19.03 13.82
CA SER A 166 -41.23 -20.11 14.69
C SER A 166 -39.74 -20.44 14.58
N THR A 167 -39.10 -20.16 13.44
CA THR A 167 -37.70 -20.51 13.16
C THR A 167 -36.81 -19.29 12.87
N LYS A 168 -37.39 -18.08 12.88
CA LYS A 168 -36.72 -16.83 12.51
C LYS A 168 -35.42 -16.61 13.26
N ASN A 169 -35.41 -16.72 14.58
CA ASN A 169 -34.21 -16.50 15.39
C ASN A 169 -33.09 -17.50 15.04
N ILE A 170 -33.44 -18.76 14.77
CA ILE A 170 -32.49 -19.81 14.40
C ILE A 170 -31.88 -19.51 13.02
N GLY A 171 -32.74 -19.17 12.04
CA GLY A 171 -32.30 -18.81 10.69
C GLY A 171 -31.42 -17.56 10.67
N ASP A 172 -31.84 -16.50 11.35
CA ASP A 172 -31.08 -15.25 11.48
C ASP A 172 -29.73 -15.49 12.17
N GLY A 173 -29.69 -16.34 13.21
CA GLY A 173 -28.45 -16.74 13.88
C GLY A 173 -27.48 -17.49 12.97
N ILE A 174 -27.96 -18.42 12.14
CA ILE A 174 -27.11 -19.16 11.18
C ILE A 174 -26.52 -18.22 10.13
N VAL A 175 -27.35 -17.34 9.56
CA VAL A 175 -26.90 -16.35 8.56
C VAL A 175 -25.88 -15.40 9.20
N TYR A 176 -26.13 -14.95 10.43
CA TYR A 176 -25.22 -14.09 11.16
C TYR A 176 -23.88 -14.77 11.46
N LEU A 177 -23.86 -16.03 11.89
CA LEU A 177 -22.61 -16.77 12.11
C LEU A 177 -21.77 -16.84 10.81
N LYS A 178 -22.40 -17.14 9.66
CA LYS A 178 -21.71 -17.12 8.35
C LYS A 178 -21.19 -15.73 7.99
N TYR A 179 -21.97 -14.67 8.26
CA TYR A 179 -21.52 -13.29 8.09
C TYR A 179 -20.27 -13.01 8.91
N THR A 180 -20.24 -13.40 10.19
CA THR A 180 -19.09 -13.16 11.06
C THR A 180 -17.86 -13.98 10.69
N THR A 181 -18.02 -15.13 10.01
CA THR A 181 -16.90 -15.87 9.43
C THR A 181 -16.24 -15.10 8.29
N LEU A 182 -17.02 -14.43 7.44
CA LEU A 182 -16.50 -13.62 6.33
C LEU A 182 -15.98 -12.25 6.79
N TYR A 183 -16.61 -11.68 7.82
CA TYR A 183 -16.33 -10.33 8.30
C TYR A 183 -16.07 -10.31 9.82
N PRO A 184 -15.02 -10.99 10.32
CA PRO A 184 -14.74 -11.07 11.75
C PRO A 184 -14.54 -9.70 12.42
N SER A 185 -14.02 -8.72 11.69
CA SER A 185 -13.83 -7.34 12.18
C SER A 185 -15.15 -6.59 12.42
N LYS A 186 -16.28 -7.10 11.92
CA LYS A 186 -17.62 -6.50 12.04
C LYS A 186 -18.44 -7.04 13.21
N ILE A 187 -17.92 -8.03 13.95
CA ILE A 187 -18.63 -8.65 15.07
C ILE A 187 -19.09 -7.60 16.09
N LEU A 188 -18.19 -6.77 16.60
CA LEU A 188 -18.53 -5.79 17.66
C LEU A 188 -19.57 -4.76 17.22
N GLU A 189 -19.62 -4.42 15.92
CA GLU A 189 -20.58 -3.47 15.36
C GLU A 189 -21.98 -4.07 15.16
N SER A 190 -22.09 -5.39 15.01
CA SER A 190 -23.31 -6.07 14.57
C SER A 190 -23.91 -7.05 15.57
N ILE A 191 -23.17 -7.44 16.62
CA ILE A 191 -23.59 -8.45 17.60
C ILE A 191 -24.73 -8.00 18.52
N ALA A 192 -25.04 -6.71 18.59
CA ALA A 192 -26.03 -6.17 19.53
C ALA A 192 -27.40 -6.89 19.44
N SER A 193 -27.88 -7.17 18.23
CA SER A 193 -29.15 -7.89 18.00
C SER A 193 -29.11 -9.36 18.43
N PHE A 194 -27.92 -9.93 18.58
CA PHE A 194 -27.68 -11.33 18.93
C PHE A 194 -27.04 -11.47 20.32
N ALA A 195 -27.07 -10.42 21.16
CA ALA A 195 -26.35 -10.40 22.43
C ALA A 195 -26.87 -11.43 23.46
N GLN A 196 -28.08 -11.95 23.29
CA GLN A 196 -28.66 -13.00 24.14
C GLN A 196 -28.51 -14.41 23.55
N GLU A 197 -27.95 -14.54 22.35
CA GLU A 197 -27.76 -15.84 21.72
C GLU A 197 -26.62 -16.63 22.39
N PRO A 198 -26.70 -17.97 22.47
CA PRO A 198 -25.68 -18.80 23.11
C PRO A 198 -24.27 -18.63 22.52
N PHE A 199 -24.17 -18.27 21.24
CA PHE A 199 -22.89 -18.07 20.55
C PHE A 199 -22.25 -16.69 20.81
N ALA A 200 -22.96 -15.75 21.44
CA ALA A 200 -22.54 -14.35 21.54
C ALA A 200 -21.19 -14.19 22.27
N ASP A 201 -21.01 -14.90 23.39
CA ASP A 201 -19.78 -14.84 24.17
C ASP A 201 -18.58 -15.43 23.41
N SER A 202 -18.79 -16.44 22.57
CA SER A 202 -17.77 -17.01 21.69
C SER A 202 -17.39 -16.04 20.57
N LEU A 203 -18.35 -15.32 20.00
CA LEU A 203 -18.08 -14.28 19.01
C LEU A 203 -17.32 -13.10 19.61
N ILE A 204 -17.60 -12.71 20.86
CA ILE A 204 -16.78 -11.71 21.55
C ILE A 204 -15.34 -12.17 21.72
N GLN A 205 -15.11 -13.43 22.06
CA GLN A 205 -13.75 -13.97 22.16
C GLN A 205 -13.03 -13.94 20.81
N LEU A 206 -13.74 -14.29 19.74
CA LEU A 206 -13.20 -14.21 18.38
C LEU A 206 -12.88 -12.76 18.00
N ALA A 207 -13.78 -11.82 18.28
CA ALA A 207 -13.57 -10.39 18.02
C ALA A 207 -12.37 -9.85 18.80
N CYS A 208 -12.23 -10.24 20.06
CA CYS A 208 -11.14 -9.86 20.95
C CYS A 208 -9.78 -10.33 20.42
N LYS A 209 -9.68 -11.57 19.93
CA LYS A 209 -8.47 -12.11 19.30
C LYS A 209 -8.11 -11.38 18.00
N ASN A 210 -9.12 -11.02 17.21
CA ASN A 210 -8.91 -10.39 15.91
C ASN A 210 -8.58 -8.90 16.01
N ASP A 211 -9.22 -8.18 16.93
CA ASP A 211 -9.08 -6.74 17.08
C ASP A 211 -9.23 -6.31 18.57
N PRO A 212 -8.17 -6.50 19.37
CA PRO A 212 -8.16 -6.12 20.79
C PRO A 212 -8.31 -4.60 21.01
N VAL A 213 -7.93 -3.76 20.04
CA VAL A 213 -8.04 -2.29 20.12
C VAL A 213 -9.51 -1.88 20.05
N LYS A 214 -10.23 -2.43 19.07
CA LYS A 214 -11.65 -2.17 18.92
C LYS A 214 -12.43 -2.74 20.08
N MET A 215 -12.06 -3.93 20.54
CA MET A 215 -12.62 -4.52 21.75
C MET A 215 -12.48 -3.60 22.97
N TYR A 216 -11.28 -3.05 23.18
CA TYR A 216 -11.02 -2.04 24.21
C TYR A 216 -11.94 -0.82 24.07
N SER A 217 -12.10 -0.30 22.85
CA SER A 217 -12.94 0.88 22.59
C SER A 217 -14.42 0.64 22.91
N PHE A 218 -14.96 -0.51 22.52
CA PHE A 218 -16.34 -0.90 22.86
C PHE A 218 -16.51 -1.17 24.36
N ALA A 219 -15.47 -1.69 25.02
CA ALA A 219 -15.49 -1.97 26.46
C ALA A 219 -15.55 -0.69 27.32
N GLN A 220 -15.10 0.47 26.82
CA GLN A 220 -15.23 1.75 27.53
C GLN A 220 -16.70 2.09 27.83
N SER A 221 -17.60 1.78 26.91
CA SER A 221 -19.05 2.03 27.05
C SER A 221 -19.75 0.92 27.82
N LYS A 222 -19.45 0.78 29.12
CA LYS A 222 -19.93 -0.31 30.01
C LYS A 222 -21.45 -0.53 29.97
N ASN A 223 -22.24 0.53 29.75
CA ASN A 223 -23.70 0.47 29.76
C ASN A 223 -24.33 0.12 28.39
N SER A 224 -23.55 0.13 27.32
CA SER A 224 -24.04 -0.29 25.99
C SER A 224 -24.32 -1.80 25.95
N ILE A 225 -25.14 -2.26 25.01
CA ILE A 225 -25.46 -3.70 24.85
C ILE A 225 -24.17 -4.51 24.66
N VAL A 226 -23.30 -4.04 23.76
CA VAL A 226 -22.02 -4.69 23.46
C VAL A 226 -21.05 -4.56 24.65
N GLY A 227 -20.98 -3.41 25.31
CA GLY A 227 -20.17 -3.23 26.52
C GLY A 227 -20.56 -4.20 27.64
N LYS A 228 -21.86 -4.34 27.94
CA LYS A 228 -22.35 -5.33 28.92
C LYS A 228 -21.96 -6.76 28.52
N LEU A 229 -22.07 -7.10 27.24
CA LEU A 229 -21.68 -8.39 26.68
C LEU A 229 -20.16 -8.66 26.84
N ILE A 230 -19.33 -7.63 26.67
CA ILE A 230 -17.89 -7.70 26.89
C ILE A 230 -17.58 -7.92 28.38
N HIS A 231 -18.13 -7.08 29.25
CA HIS A 231 -17.83 -7.10 30.70
C HIS A 231 -18.37 -8.34 31.43
N ARG A 232 -19.40 -9.02 30.90
CA ARG A 232 -19.89 -10.29 31.45
C ARG A 232 -19.09 -11.52 31.01
N ASN A 233 -18.27 -11.39 29.97
CA ASN A 233 -17.59 -12.52 29.35
C ASN A 233 -16.55 -13.13 30.31
N ASN A 234 -16.47 -14.46 30.34
CA ASN A 234 -15.59 -15.16 31.28
C ASN A 234 -14.16 -15.41 30.77
N ASN A 235 -13.89 -15.15 29.49
CA ASN A 235 -12.56 -15.34 28.91
C ASN A 235 -11.54 -14.36 29.50
N ASN A 236 -10.36 -14.88 29.88
CA ASN A 236 -9.31 -14.09 30.53
C ASN A 236 -8.85 -12.88 29.69
N MET A 237 -8.63 -13.05 28.39
CA MET A 237 -8.23 -11.96 27.50
C MET A 237 -9.29 -10.86 27.44
N VAL A 238 -10.57 -11.26 27.33
CA VAL A 238 -11.69 -10.32 27.32
C VAL A 238 -11.78 -9.55 28.63
N LYS A 239 -11.67 -10.25 29.78
CA LYS A 239 -11.68 -9.63 31.11
C LYS A 239 -10.56 -8.62 31.30
N GLN A 240 -9.34 -8.96 30.88
CA GLN A 240 -8.19 -8.07 31.02
C GLN A 240 -8.34 -6.80 30.16
N ILE A 241 -8.80 -6.93 28.91
CA ILE A 241 -9.09 -5.77 28.06
C ILE A 241 -10.24 -4.93 28.64
N ALA A 242 -11.29 -5.58 29.15
CA ALA A 242 -12.41 -4.90 29.78
C ALA A 242 -11.96 -4.12 31.03
N LEU A 243 -11.10 -4.71 31.88
CA LEU A 243 -10.52 -4.03 33.04
C LEU A 243 -9.65 -2.86 32.61
N LEU A 244 -8.74 -3.08 31.65
CA LEU A 244 -7.86 -2.04 31.11
C LEU A 244 -8.66 -0.89 30.51
N SER A 245 -9.82 -1.14 29.88
CA SER A 245 -10.70 -0.10 29.35
C SER A 245 -11.22 0.90 30.37
N GLN A 246 -11.18 0.53 31.65
CA GLN A 246 -11.62 1.37 32.76
C GLN A 246 -10.44 2.04 33.50
N THR A 247 -9.19 1.74 33.11
CA THR A 247 -8.00 2.33 33.73
C THR A 247 -7.76 3.75 33.20
N PRO A 248 -7.47 4.75 34.06
CA PRO A 248 -7.02 6.06 33.62
C PRO A 248 -5.80 5.96 32.70
N ASN A 249 -5.71 6.80 31.67
CA ASN A 249 -4.59 6.79 30.72
C ASN A 249 -4.33 5.43 30.03
N ALA A 250 -5.36 4.58 29.94
CA ALA A 250 -5.26 3.20 29.43
C ALA A 250 -4.53 3.04 28.08
N LEU A 251 -4.57 4.05 27.20
CA LEU A 251 -3.82 4.03 25.93
C LEU A 251 -2.30 3.91 26.12
N PHE A 252 -1.73 4.37 27.24
CA PHE A 252 -0.31 4.19 27.54
C PHE A 252 0.05 2.75 27.95
N TYR A 253 -0.92 1.95 28.36
CA TYR A 253 -0.70 0.56 28.77
C TYR A 253 -0.98 -0.42 27.63
N PHE A 254 -1.78 0.02 26.65
CA PHE A 254 -2.18 -0.78 25.51
C PHE A 254 -1.01 -1.40 24.71
N PRO A 255 0.12 -0.70 24.45
CA PRO A 255 1.32 -1.30 23.85
C PRO A 255 1.88 -2.53 24.55
N PHE A 256 1.57 -2.69 25.84
CA PHE A 256 2.08 -3.75 26.72
C PHE A 256 1.02 -4.80 27.04
N LEU A 257 -0.11 -4.80 26.32
CA LEU A 257 -1.26 -5.65 26.63
C LEU A 257 -0.88 -7.15 26.66
N ASP A 258 -0.04 -7.61 25.73
CA ASP A 258 0.42 -9.00 25.74
C ASP A 258 1.26 -9.32 26.98
N ASP A 259 2.13 -8.41 27.42
CA ASP A 259 2.92 -8.60 28.64
C ASP A 259 2.05 -8.57 29.90
N ILE A 260 1.06 -7.67 29.95
CA ILE A 260 0.10 -7.57 31.06
C ILE A 260 -0.72 -8.85 31.16
N MET A 261 -1.21 -9.36 30.03
CA MET A 261 -2.00 -10.60 29.99
C MET A 261 -1.22 -11.84 30.41
N HIS A 262 0.09 -11.87 30.18
CA HIS A 262 0.97 -12.96 30.57
C HIS A 262 1.72 -12.68 31.88
N GLU A 263 1.30 -11.68 32.65
CA GLU A 263 1.87 -11.30 33.95
C GLU A 263 3.38 -10.98 33.91
N LYS A 264 3.92 -10.64 32.74
CA LYS A 264 5.31 -10.20 32.55
C LYS A 264 5.51 -8.75 32.96
N GLN A 265 4.45 -7.95 32.86
CA GLN A 265 4.39 -6.56 33.32
C GLN A 265 3.07 -6.32 34.04
N SER A 266 3.02 -5.33 34.93
CA SER A 266 1.79 -4.92 35.61
C SER A 266 1.45 -3.46 35.28
N ILE A 267 0.21 -3.06 35.52
CA ILE A 267 -0.21 -1.67 35.33
C ILE A 267 0.62 -0.75 36.23
N GLU A 268 0.86 -1.17 37.47
CA GLU A 268 1.65 -0.42 38.45
C GLU A 268 3.11 -0.25 37.99
N SER A 269 3.70 -1.29 37.38
CA SER A 269 5.08 -1.24 36.90
C SER A 269 5.26 -0.28 35.73
N ILE A 270 4.23 -0.09 34.90
CA ILE A 270 4.21 0.86 33.78
C ILE A 270 3.84 2.27 34.26
N GLN A 271 2.94 2.38 35.24
CA GLN A 271 2.44 3.66 35.77
C GLN A 271 3.55 4.58 36.27
N LYS A 272 4.67 4.02 36.77
CA LYS A 272 5.84 4.80 37.18
C LYS A 272 6.45 5.67 36.07
N TYR A 273 6.21 5.33 34.80
CA TYR A 273 6.64 6.13 33.65
C TYR A 273 5.52 7.02 33.11
N VAL A 274 4.27 6.57 33.21
CA VAL A 274 3.09 7.27 32.66
C VAL A 274 2.70 8.47 33.54
N GLY A 275 2.89 8.35 34.86
CA GLY A 275 2.37 9.29 35.84
C GLY A 275 0.86 9.15 36.03
N ASP A 276 0.25 10.15 36.66
CA ASP A 276 -1.21 10.24 36.86
C ASP A 276 -1.94 10.94 35.69
N GLY A 277 -1.20 11.40 34.68
CA GLY A 277 -1.71 12.11 33.51
C GLY A 277 -1.47 13.62 33.54
N GLU A 278 -1.22 14.20 34.71
CA GLU A 278 -0.93 15.63 34.89
C GLU A 278 0.49 15.88 35.37
N ASN A 279 1.05 14.97 36.19
CA ASN A 279 2.41 15.05 36.71
C ASN A 279 3.15 13.70 36.58
N GLY A 280 4.48 13.76 36.46
CA GLY A 280 5.34 12.58 36.56
C GLY A 280 5.50 11.74 35.29
N TYR A 281 5.09 12.21 34.11
CA TYR A 281 5.34 11.50 32.85
C TYR A 281 6.84 11.50 32.47
N ASP A 282 7.50 10.35 32.62
CA ASP A 282 8.87 10.12 32.12
C ASP A 282 8.82 9.65 30.65
N SER A 283 8.78 10.61 29.74
CA SER A 283 8.77 10.34 28.30
C SER A 283 9.96 9.51 27.80
N VAL A 284 11.14 9.67 28.40
CA VAL A 284 12.36 8.94 28.00
C VAL A 284 12.29 7.50 28.52
N GLY A 285 11.94 7.31 29.79
CA GLY A 285 11.76 6.00 30.39
C GLY A 285 10.65 5.20 29.71
N TYR A 286 9.52 5.84 29.41
CA TYR A 286 8.43 5.21 28.68
C TYR A 286 8.84 4.80 27.26
N TYR A 287 9.56 5.66 26.53
CA TYR A 287 10.08 5.31 25.21
C TYR A 287 11.03 4.12 25.26
N LYS A 288 11.96 4.09 26.22
CA LYS A 288 12.87 2.96 26.43
C LYS A 288 12.13 1.67 26.75
N LEU A 289 11.04 1.74 27.51
CA LEU A 289 10.20 0.58 27.80
C LEU A 289 9.55 0.05 26.51
N LEU A 290 9.01 0.92 25.65
CA LEU A 290 8.48 0.51 24.34
C LEU A 290 9.55 -0.17 23.47
N VAL A 291 10.77 0.37 23.44
CA VAL A 291 11.89 -0.24 22.69
C VAL A 291 12.22 -1.63 23.24
N GLN A 292 12.31 -1.78 24.55
CA GLN A 292 12.57 -3.08 25.18
C GLN A 292 11.47 -4.11 24.86
N THR A 293 10.21 -3.70 24.93
CA THR A 293 9.07 -4.55 24.56
C THR A 293 9.11 -4.91 23.07
N ALA A 294 9.47 -3.98 22.18
CA ALA A 294 9.58 -4.26 20.75
C ALA A 294 10.67 -5.31 20.46
N ILE A 295 11.83 -5.20 21.11
CA ILE A 295 12.91 -6.18 21.04
C ILE A 295 12.45 -7.55 21.57
N ALA A 296 11.73 -7.57 22.70
CA ALA A 296 11.23 -8.81 23.27
C ALA A 296 10.21 -9.51 22.36
N TYR A 297 9.35 -8.74 21.70
CA TYR A 297 8.32 -9.25 20.79
C TYR A 297 8.92 -9.69 19.46
N SER A 298 9.90 -8.96 18.92
CA SER A 298 10.60 -9.36 17.70
C SER A 298 11.30 -10.72 17.84
N LYS A 299 11.84 -11.02 19.02
CA LYS A 299 12.42 -12.33 19.33
C LYS A 299 11.41 -13.48 19.19
N ARG A 300 10.14 -13.27 19.56
CA ARG A 300 9.06 -14.27 19.47
C ARG A 300 8.55 -14.48 18.06
N MET A 301 8.61 -13.45 17.22
CA MET A 301 8.22 -13.57 15.81
C MET A 301 9.23 -14.40 15.00
N GLY A 302 10.47 -14.51 15.48
CA GLY A 302 11.50 -15.36 14.89
C GLY A 302 11.31 -16.86 15.16
N LYS A 303 12.14 -17.67 14.49
CA LYS A 303 12.26 -19.11 14.80
C LYS A 303 12.66 -19.30 16.27
N PRO A 304 12.11 -20.31 16.98
CA PRO A 304 11.16 -21.33 16.52
C PRO A 304 9.67 -20.97 16.74
N PHE A 305 9.36 -19.84 17.36
CA PHE A 305 8.03 -19.58 17.92
C PHE A 305 7.02 -19.08 16.87
N PHE A 306 7.43 -18.19 15.96
CA PHE A 306 6.54 -17.57 14.95
C PHE A 306 5.27 -16.97 15.57
N ASP A 307 5.43 -16.36 16.74
CA ASP A 307 4.35 -15.85 17.58
C ASP A 307 4.33 -14.32 17.52
N THR A 308 3.19 -13.75 17.12
CA THR A 308 2.98 -12.30 17.06
C THR A 308 2.24 -11.87 18.31
N ALA A 309 2.87 -11.01 19.12
CA ALA A 309 2.28 -10.51 20.35
C ALA A 309 1.00 -9.69 20.11
N ILE A 310 0.09 -9.75 21.08
CA ILE A 310 -1.15 -8.97 21.08
C ILE A 310 -0.80 -7.47 21.06
N ALA A 311 -1.53 -6.70 20.25
CA ALA A 311 -1.32 -5.25 20.10
C ALA A 311 0.09 -4.85 19.62
N TYR A 312 0.85 -5.76 18.98
CA TYR A 312 2.13 -5.39 18.36
C TYR A 312 1.96 -4.33 17.26
N ASN A 313 0.94 -4.54 16.41
CA ASN A 313 0.51 -3.65 15.33
C ASN A 313 -0.86 -3.03 15.62
N GLY A 314 -1.31 -2.12 14.74
CA GLY A 314 -2.64 -1.52 14.79
C GLY A 314 -2.70 -0.22 15.61
N THR A 315 -3.88 0.40 15.64
CA THR A 315 -4.07 1.71 16.26
C THR A 315 -3.74 1.69 17.75
N ASN A 316 -2.84 2.57 18.20
CA ASN A 316 -2.28 2.61 19.56
C ASN A 316 -1.48 1.35 19.96
N GLY A 317 -1.19 0.44 19.02
CA GLY A 317 -0.33 -0.72 19.26
C GLY A 317 1.11 -0.31 19.54
N LEU A 318 1.96 -1.31 19.80
CA LEU A 318 3.36 -1.10 20.20
C LEU A 318 4.15 -0.30 19.17
N LEU A 319 4.16 -0.73 17.90
CA LEU A 319 4.97 -0.06 16.88
C LEU A 319 4.50 1.36 16.56
N GLU A 320 3.18 1.59 16.50
CA GLU A 320 2.65 2.93 16.25
C GLU A 320 2.95 3.86 17.43
N THR A 321 2.76 3.38 18.66
CA THR A 321 3.07 4.17 19.85
C THR A 321 4.57 4.45 19.93
N LEU A 322 5.41 3.46 19.62
CA LEU A 322 6.86 3.64 19.54
C LEU A 322 7.23 4.71 18.51
N ALA A 323 6.67 4.67 17.30
CA ALA A 323 6.91 5.67 16.27
C ALA A 323 6.43 7.06 16.68
N LYS A 324 5.21 7.17 17.24
CA LYS A 324 4.66 8.44 17.72
C LYS A 324 5.53 9.05 18.81
N LYS A 325 5.99 8.25 19.78
CA LYS A 325 6.84 8.71 20.88
C LYS A 325 8.26 9.02 20.42
N ALA A 326 8.83 8.23 19.50
CA ALA A 326 10.09 8.54 18.84
C ALA A 326 10.03 9.92 18.16
N LYS A 327 8.96 10.16 17.39
CA LYS A 327 8.74 11.40 16.66
C LYS A 327 8.60 12.59 17.60
N GLN A 328 7.64 12.55 18.52
CA GLN A 328 7.28 13.66 19.39
C GLN A 328 8.43 14.10 20.32
N HIS A 329 9.10 13.14 20.96
CA HIS A 329 10.05 13.43 22.03
C HIS A 329 11.50 13.58 21.55
N PHE A 330 11.82 13.07 20.35
CA PHE A 330 13.20 13.08 19.87
C PHE A 330 13.32 13.69 18.48
N VAL A 331 12.66 13.14 17.46
CA VAL A 331 12.87 13.55 16.06
C VAL A 331 12.39 14.98 15.81
N ASP A 332 11.18 15.33 16.25
CA ASP A 332 10.66 16.69 16.12
C ASP A 332 11.57 17.69 16.85
N GLN A 333 12.08 17.33 18.03
CA GLN A 333 12.97 18.20 18.83
C GLN A 333 14.30 18.49 18.11
N ILE A 334 14.94 17.47 17.53
CA ILE A 334 16.21 17.67 16.80
C ILE A 334 16.00 18.29 15.41
N ASN A 335 14.84 18.07 14.79
CA ASN A 335 14.46 18.66 13.51
C ASN A 335 14.14 20.15 13.65
N MET A 336 13.41 20.56 14.68
CA MET A 336 13.13 21.98 14.95
C MET A 336 14.42 22.79 15.15
N LEU A 337 15.49 22.15 15.62
CA LEU A 337 16.80 22.76 15.81
C LEU A 337 17.75 22.53 14.62
N HIS A 338 17.25 22.29 13.40
CA HIS A 338 18.10 21.96 12.25
C HIS A 338 19.10 23.05 11.84
N ASP A 339 18.78 24.31 12.14
CA ASP A 339 19.66 25.49 11.90
C ASP A 339 20.61 25.78 13.08
N GLN A 340 20.46 25.08 14.20
CA GLN A 340 21.33 25.26 15.36
C GLN A 340 22.71 24.63 15.11
N ALA A 341 23.75 25.46 15.03
CA ALA A 341 25.12 25.02 14.78
C ALA A 341 25.73 24.26 15.98
N ASN A 342 25.33 24.57 17.21
CA ASN A 342 25.84 23.87 18.40
C ASN A 342 25.15 22.51 18.57
N LEU A 343 25.88 21.43 18.24
CA LEU A 343 25.36 20.05 18.33
C LEU A 343 25.00 19.60 19.74
N ALA A 344 25.62 20.14 20.79
CA ALA A 344 25.27 19.80 22.17
C ALA A 344 23.86 20.31 22.55
N ILE A 345 23.46 21.45 21.97
CA ILE A 345 22.10 21.99 22.12
C ILE A 345 21.15 21.25 21.19
N ARG A 346 21.50 21.19 19.89
CA ARG A 346 20.66 20.59 18.85
C ARG A 346 20.29 19.14 19.14
N MET A 347 21.27 18.33 19.55
CA MET A 347 21.09 16.88 19.75
C MET A 347 20.80 16.52 21.20
N LYS A 348 20.48 17.50 22.06
CA LYS A 348 20.25 17.27 23.50
C LYS A 348 19.17 16.21 23.77
N ALA A 349 18.08 16.23 23.00
CA ALA A 349 16.95 15.32 23.18
C ALA A 349 17.35 13.84 23.08
N ILE A 350 18.31 13.49 22.21
CA ILE A 350 18.74 12.09 22.00
C ILE A 350 19.91 11.67 22.89
N GLN A 351 20.50 12.57 23.69
CA GLN A 351 21.62 12.25 24.57
C GLN A 351 21.34 11.09 25.55
N PRO A 352 20.13 10.98 26.15
CA PRO A 352 19.81 9.91 27.09
C PRO A 352 19.64 8.52 26.45
N LEU A 353 19.59 8.43 25.12
CA LEU A 353 19.26 7.21 24.40
C LEU A 353 20.47 6.26 24.25
N ALA A 354 20.23 4.96 24.40
CA ALA A 354 21.19 3.91 24.13
C ALA A 354 21.22 3.54 22.63
N PRO A 355 22.18 2.72 22.15
CA PRO A 355 22.25 2.33 20.75
C PRO A 355 20.96 1.74 20.17
N ALA A 356 20.30 0.83 20.89
CA ALA A 356 19.04 0.24 20.45
C ALA A 356 17.90 1.28 20.38
N ASP A 357 17.86 2.21 21.34
CA ASP A 357 16.87 3.27 21.37
C ASP A 357 16.99 4.20 20.15
N ILE A 358 18.23 4.57 19.79
CA ILE A 358 18.52 5.39 18.60
C ILE A 358 18.21 4.60 17.33
N TYR A 359 18.52 3.30 17.29
CA TYR A 359 18.17 2.43 16.17
C TYR A 359 16.67 2.47 15.89
N TYR A 360 15.82 2.21 16.90
CA TYR A 360 14.36 2.26 16.73
C TYR A 360 13.86 3.67 16.43
N MET A 361 14.45 4.71 17.03
CA MET A 361 14.08 6.10 16.74
C MET A 361 14.27 6.41 15.25
N MET A 362 15.38 5.95 14.67
CA MET A 362 15.67 6.16 13.25
C MET A 362 14.71 5.35 12.36
N VAL A 363 14.56 4.04 12.60
CA VAL A 363 13.73 3.18 11.71
C VAL A 363 12.23 3.43 11.83
N MET A 364 11.76 3.92 12.98
CA MET A 364 10.34 4.23 13.18
C MET A 364 9.95 5.61 12.61
N CYS A 365 10.91 6.51 12.43
CA CYS A 365 10.68 7.87 11.93
C CYS A 365 11.34 8.12 10.57
N GLU A 366 11.42 7.09 9.72
CA GLU A 366 12.05 7.16 8.39
C GLU A 366 11.54 8.33 7.55
N SER A 367 10.22 8.57 7.57
CA SER A 367 9.58 9.64 6.78
C SER A 367 9.65 11.03 7.43
N ASP A 368 10.01 11.11 8.72
CA ASP A 368 9.95 12.35 9.50
C ASP A 368 11.35 12.93 9.78
N ILE A 369 12.38 12.09 9.82
CA ILE A 369 13.73 12.53 10.22
C ILE A 369 14.42 13.31 9.10
N TYR A 370 14.88 14.53 9.40
CA TYR A 370 15.61 15.34 8.41
C TYR A 370 16.99 14.74 8.15
N THR A 371 17.55 14.98 6.97
CA THR A 371 18.87 14.44 6.58
C THR A 371 19.97 14.77 7.59
N SER A 372 20.05 16.02 8.05
CA SER A 372 21.07 16.44 9.02
C SER A 372 20.82 15.78 10.39
N SER A 373 19.56 15.68 10.82
CA SER A 373 19.16 14.99 12.06
C SER A 373 19.50 13.49 12.02
N TYR A 374 19.25 12.81 10.90
CA TYR A 374 19.65 11.42 10.70
C TYR A 374 21.17 11.26 10.81
N LYS A 375 21.95 12.08 10.09
CA LYS A 375 23.42 12.00 10.08
C LYS A 375 24.00 12.15 11.48
N HIS A 376 23.51 13.10 12.27
CA HIS A 376 23.98 13.30 13.65
C HIS A 376 23.51 12.18 14.59
N SER A 377 22.30 11.66 14.40
CA SER A 377 21.80 10.50 15.17
C SER A 377 22.60 9.24 14.87
N PHE A 378 22.90 8.98 13.59
CA PHE A 378 23.75 7.87 13.17
C PHE A 378 25.19 8.01 13.70
N ALA A 379 25.76 9.22 13.67
CA ALA A 379 27.08 9.47 14.25
C ALA A 379 27.09 9.21 15.77
N ARG A 380 26.03 9.63 16.48
CA ARG A 380 25.84 9.34 17.91
C ARG A 380 25.69 7.83 18.18
N LEU A 381 24.92 7.13 17.35
CA LEU A 381 24.79 5.67 17.41
C LEU A 381 26.16 5.00 17.34
N LEU A 382 26.97 5.35 16.34
CA LEU A 382 28.33 4.81 16.19
C LEU A 382 29.24 5.18 17.37
N GLN A 383 29.15 6.42 17.87
CA GLN A 383 29.90 6.85 19.06
C GLN A 383 29.59 5.98 20.27
N LEU A 384 28.30 5.70 20.52
CA LEU A 384 27.87 4.86 21.64
C LEU A 384 28.24 3.38 21.45
N MET A 385 28.31 2.90 20.21
CA MET A 385 28.80 1.55 19.91
C MET A 385 30.30 1.41 20.23
N GLY A 386 31.10 2.46 20.06
CA GLY A 386 32.53 2.48 20.36
C GLY A 386 33.41 1.93 19.22
N THR A 387 34.71 1.73 19.49
CA THR A 387 35.75 1.52 18.47
C THR A 387 36.00 0.06 18.05
N LYS A 388 35.45 -0.92 18.76
CA LYS A 388 35.54 -2.33 18.37
C LYS A 388 34.33 -2.70 17.50
N PRO A 389 34.50 -3.53 16.46
CA PRO A 389 33.41 -3.83 15.56
C PRO A 389 32.20 -4.39 16.32
N ARG A 390 31.05 -3.72 16.16
CA ARG A 390 29.80 -3.92 16.91
C ARG A 390 28.55 -3.72 16.06
N GLY A 391 28.66 -3.44 14.77
CA GLY A 391 27.48 -3.28 13.91
C GLY A 391 26.63 -4.55 13.87
N ASP A 392 27.28 -5.71 13.81
CA ASP A 392 26.65 -7.03 13.97
C ASP A 392 26.05 -7.23 15.37
N SER A 393 26.75 -6.79 16.42
CA SER A 393 26.28 -6.84 17.81
C SER A 393 25.03 -5.99 18.04
N LEU A 394 24.93 -4.81 17.41
CA LEU A 394 23.74 -3.98 17.43
C LEU A 394 22.56 -4.70 16.78
N LEU A 395 22.75 -5.27 15.59
CA LEU A 395 21.68 -5.98 14.91
C LEU A 395 21.25 -7.22 15.70
N LEU A 396 22.19 -7.93 16.33
CA LEU A 396 21.87 -9.04 17.23
C LEU A 396 21.08 -8.59 18.46
N SER A 397 21.41 -7.45 19.07
CA SER A 397 20.72 -6.98 20.28
C SER A 397 19.28 -6.57 20.03
N VAL A 398 18.92 -6.24 18.79
CA VAL A 398 17.54 -5.96 18.35
C VAL A 398 16.89 -7.14 17.62
N ASN A 399 17.50 -8.32 17.65
CA ASN A 399 17.04 -9.54 16.95
C ASN A 399 16.85 -9.36 15.43
N PHE A 400 17.66 -8.51 14.81
CA PHE A 400 17.52 -8.08 13.42
C PHE A 400 16.14 -7.46 13.10
N ASP A 401 15.40 -7.00 14.10
CA ASP A 401 14.12 -6.36 13.87
C ASP A 401 14.30 -5.10 13.02
N HIS A 402 13.47 -4.93 12.00
CA HIS A 402 13.58 -3.85 11.00
C HIS A 402 14.96 -3.71 10.31
N PHE A 403 15.82 -4.73 10.29
CA PHE A 403 17.20 -4.58 9.77
C PHE A 403 17.24 -4.11 8.30
N ARG A 404 16.31 -4.60 7.45
CA ARG A 404 16.22 -4.17 6.04
C ARG A 404 16.01 -2.67 5.94
N LYS A 405 15.08 -2.14 6.74
CA LYS A 405 14.81 -0.70 6.82
C LYS A 405 16.03 0.06 7.31
N PHE A 406 16.73 -0.43 8.33
CA PHE A 406 17.97 0.22 8.80
C PHE A 406 19.06 0.25 7.71
N ILE A 407 19.28 -0.86 6.99
CA ILE A 407 20.24 -0.95 5.88
C ILE A 407 19.84 0.00 4.74
N LYS A 408 18.57 0.01 4.34
CA LYS A 408 18.00 0.96 3.38
C LYS A 408 18.26 2.40 3.80
N MET A 409 17.93 2.77 5.03
CA MET A 409 18.16 4.13 5.53
C MET A 409 19.64 4.48 5.51
N ALA A 410 20.52 3.59 5.97
CA ALA A 410 21.95 3.80 5.89
C ALA A 410 22.42 3.99 4.43
N ALA A 411 21.86 3.28 3.46
CA ALA A 411 22.17 3.45 2.05
C ALA A 411 21.67 4.80 1.50
N ASN A 412 20.43 5.17 1.81
CA ASN A 412 19.80 6.41 1.37
C ASN A 412 20.51 7.66 1.88
N TYR A 413 21.16 7.57 3.05
CA TYR A 413 21.94 8.63 3.66
C TYR A 413 23.45 8.46 3.48
N ASN A 414 23.92 7.65 2.51
CA ASN A 414 25.36 7.39 2.25
C ASN A 414 26.18 7.02 3.51
N LYS A 415 25.60 6.23 4.41
CA LYS A 415 26.23 5.69 5.63
C LYS A 415 26.35 4.16 5.65
N LEU A 416 25.84 3.46 4.64
CA LEU A 416 25.87 1.99 4.61
C LEU A 416 27.30 1.45 4.68
N ASP A 417 28.22 1.93 3.84
CA ASP A 417 29.62 1.52 3.89
C ASP A 417 30.28 1.83 5.24
N THR A 418 29.95 2.96 5.85
CA THR A 418 30.43 3.31 7.20
C THR A 418 29.95 2.30 8.22
N PHE A 419 28.67 1.93 8.18
CA PHE A 419 28.09 0.93 9.07
C PHE A 419 28.72 -0.45 8.86
N LEU A 420 28.84 -0.92 7.61
CA LEU A 420 29.39 -2.23 7.28
C LEU A 420 30.87 -2.37 7.66
N LYS A 421 31.63 -1.26 7.69
CA LYS A 421 33.01 -1.24 8.21
C LYS A 421 33.11 -1.36 9.73
N THR A 422 32.00 -1.20 10.45
CA THR A 422 31.95 -1.37 11.91
C THR A 422 31.74 -2.82 12.35
N MET A 423 31.87 -3.80 11.46
CA MET A 423 31.73 -5.23 11.78
C MET A 423 32.74 -6.08 10.98
N PRO A 424 32.99 -7.34 11.37
CA PRO A 424 33.87 -8.22 10.60
C PRO A 424 33.36 -8.43 9.16
N ALA A 425 34.28 -8.57 8.19
CA ALA A 425 33.93 -8.71 6.77
C ALA A 425 32.96 -9.87 6.48
N THR A 426 33.15 -11.01 7.14
CA THR A 426 32.25 -12.17 7.00
C THR A 426 30.84 -11.89 7.52
N ARG A 427 30.69 -10.98 8.49
CA ARG A 427 29.38 -10.56 9.02
C ARG A 427 28.69 -9.56 8.11
N SER A 428 29.44 -8.60 7.55
CA SER A 428 28.87 -7.66 6.58
C SER A 428 28.44 -8.37 5.29
N GLU A 429 29.21 -9.35 4.80
CA GLU A 429 28.79 -10.24 3.72
C GLU A 429 27.47 -10.96 4.05
N LEU A 430 27.39 -11.62 5.21
CA LEU A 430 26.17 -12.33 5.63
C LEU A 430 24.93 -11.41 5.74
N ILE A 431 25.11 -10.18 6.22
CA ILE A 431 24.03 -9.19 6.33
C ILE A 431 23.55 -8.77 4.94
N MET A 432 24.47 -8.48 4.02
CA MET A 432 24.10 -8.10 2.65
C MET A 432 23.47 -9.27 1.88
N ASP A 433 23.92 -10.48 2.15
CA ASP A 433 23.31 -11.72 1.62
C ASP A 433 21.88 -11.90 2.15
N SER A 434 21.67 -11.64 3.44
CA SER A 434 20.34 -11.65 4.06
C SER A 434 19.45 -10.53 3.52
N PHE A 435 20.04 -9.37 3.20
CA PHE A 435 19.35 -8.24 2.59
C PHE A 435 18.88 -8.54 1.16
N VAL A 436 19.51 -9.44 0.41
CA VAL A 436 19.01 -9.87 -0.91
C VAL A 436 18.14 -11.12 -0.89
N ALA A 437 17.94 -11.74 0.28
CA ALA A 437 17.21 -13.00 0.39
C ALA A 437 15.68 -12.82 0.47
N ASN A 438 14.93 -13.80 -0.05
CA ASN A 438 13.47 -13.94 0.08
C ASN A 438 12.63 -12.72 -0.38
N LEU A 439 13.13 -11.91 -1.32
CA LEU A 439 12.44 -10.74 -1.88
C LEU A 439 11.14 -11.13 -2.60
N ASP A 440 11.05 -12.37 -3.09
CA ASP A 440 9.85 -12.96 -3.66
C ASP A 440 8.73 -13.17 -2.64
N LYS A 441 9.08 -13.33 -1.36
CA LYS A 441 8.14 -13.56 -0.26
C LYS A 441 7.80 -12.28 0.51
N SER A 442 8.47 -11.18 0.21
CA SER A 442 8.23 -9.89 0.86
C SER A 442 7.48 -8.92 -0.06
N ASN A 443 7.33 -7.66 0.38
CA ASN A 443 6.72 -6.62 -0.44
C ASN A 443 7.66 -6.22 -1.60
N LEU A 444 7.11 -5.56 -2.61
CA LEU A 444 7.92 -5.09 -3.75
C LEU A 444 8.96 -4.05 -3.31
N GLU A 445 8.64 -3.26 -2.28
CA GLU A 445 9.51 -2.21 -1.74
C GLU A 445 10.89 -2.75 -1.33
N ASP A 446 10.95 -3.93 -0.68
CA ASP A 446 12.23 -4.55 -0.31
C ASP A 446 13.14 -4.80 -1.53
N ALA A 447 12.59 -5.16 -2.69
CA ALA A 447 13.38 -5.36 -3.90
C ALA A 447 13.88 -4.04 -4.49
N VAL A 448 13.07 -2.99 -4.41
CA VAL A 448 13.45 -1.62 -4.78
C VAL A 448 14.58 -1.13 -3.88
N ASP A 449 14.46 -1.34 -2.57
CA ASP A 449 15.46 -0.96 -1.57
C ASP A 449 16.80 -1.66 -1.83
N VAL A 450 16.77 -2.93 -2.26
CA VAL A 450 17.96 -3.68 -2.67
C VAL A 450 18.61 -3.07 -3.91
N ALA A 451 17.82 -2.74 -4.93
CA ALA A 451 18.31 -2.10 -6.14
C ALA A 451 19.00 -0.76 -5.82
N ASP A 452 18.34 0.07 -5.02
CA ASP A 452 18.84 1.40 -4.63
C ASP A 452 20.12 1.32 -3.79
N SER A 453 20.12 0.43 -2.79
CA SER A 453 21.24 0.29 -1.86
C SER A 453 22.52 -0.20 -2.52
N TYR A 454 22.42 -0.92 -3.64
CA TYR A 454 23.59 -1.44 -4.38
C TYR A 454 24.56 -0.32 -4.79
N THR A 455 24.04 0.87 -5.15
CA THR A 455 24.88 2.01 -5.54
C THR A 455 25.62 2.68 -4.38
N SER A 456 25.19 2.43 -3.14
CA SER A 456 25.79 3.02 -1.93
C SER A 456 26.93 2.18 -1.36
N ILE A 457 27.30 1.08 -2.02
CA ILE A 457 28.36 0.15 -1.59
C ILE A 457 29.56 0.31 -2.51
N THR A 458 30.74 0.58 -1.94
CA THR A 458 32.00 0.70 -2.69
C THR A 458 32.86 -0.57 -2.64
N ASN A 459 32.59 -1.48 -1.69
CA ASN A 459 33.36 -2.71 -1.55
C ASN A 459 33.05 -3.71 -2.68
N ALA A 460 34.03 -3.95 -3.55
CA ALA A 460 33.91 -4.84 -4.70
C ALA A 460 33.57 -6.30 -4.33
N ILE A 461 34.03 -6.80 -3.18
CA ILE A 461 33.74 -8.15 -2.69
C ILE A 461 32.27 -8.26 -2.32
N LEU A 462 31.74 -7.28 -1.56
CA LEU A 462 30.33 -7.23 -1.19
C LEU A 462 29.42 -7.13 -2.43
N LEU A 463 29.75 -6.23 -3.37
CA LEU A 463 29.02 -6.09 -4.63
C LEU A 463 29.01 -7.39 -5.47
N LYS A 464 30.09 -8.18 -5.39
CA LYS A 464 30.17 -9.50 -6.04
C LYS A 464 29.32 -10.53 -5.32
N SER A 465 29.37 -10.59 -3.99
CA SER A 465 28.55 -11.50 -3.17
C SER A 465 27.06 -11.28 -3.40
N MET A 466 26.61 -10.02 -3.35
CA MET A 466 25.21 -9.67 -3.61
C MET A 466 24.75 -10.13 -4.99
N LEU A 467 25.53 -9.88 -6.05
CA LEU A 467 25.20 -10.33 -7.40
C LEU A 467 25.14 -11.87 -7.49
N GLN A 468 26.08 -12.57 -6.87
CA GLN A 468 26.06 -14.04 -6.82
C GLN A 468 24.82 -14.58 -6.11
N ASN A 469 24.39 -13.94 -5.03
CA ASN A 469 23.17 -14.33 -4.34
C ASN A 469 21.90 -14.02 -5.13
N VAL A 470 21.84 -12.89 -5.83
CA VAL A 470 20.74 -12.61 -6.77
C VAL A 470 20.65 -13.72 -7.84
N ILE A 471 21.77 -14.11 -8.45
CA ILE A 471 21.82 -15.21 -9.43
C ILE A 471 21.35 -16.54 -8.81
N LYS A 472 21.77 -16.83 -7.58
CA LYS A 472 21.38 -18.03 -6.84
C LYS A 472 19.86 -18.07 -6.59
N PHE A 473 19.27 -16.97 -6.14
CA PHE A 473 17.83 -16.88 -5.89
C PHE A 473 17.00 -16.88 -7.17
N GLU A 474 17.49 -16.30 -8.26
CA GLU A 474 16.88 -16.41 -9.58
C GLU A 474 16.85 -17.88 -10.05
N THR A 475 17.98 -18.58 -9.93
CA THR A 475 18.10 -20.01 -10.31
C THR A 475 17.13 -20.86 -9.49
N LYS A 476 17.07 -20.62 -8.19
CA LYS A 476 16.13 -21.27 -7.29
C LYS A 476 14.68 -20.99 -7.71
N SER A 477 14.34 -19.74 -7.97
CA SER A 477 12.99 -19.33 -8.38
C SER A 477 12.57 -20.00 -9.70
N ASN A 478 13.50 -20.17 -10.65
CA ASN A 478 13.27 -20.93 -11.87
C ASN A 478 12.97 -22.42 -11.58
N SER A 479 13.77 -23.07 -10.72
CA SER A 479 13.53 -24.47 -10.35
C SER A 479 12.20 -24.68 -9.61
N GLU A 480 11.77 -23.70 -8.81
CA GLU A 480 10.53 -23.73 -8.03
C GLU A 480 9.32 -23.22 -8.85
N LYS A 481 9.51 -22.79 -10.10
CA LYS A 481 8.50 -22.12 -10.94
C LYS A 481 7.82 -20.92 -10.25
N ASN A 482 8.56 -20.22 -9.39
CA ASN A 482 8.10 -19.03 -8.68
C ASN A 482 8.19 -17.81 -9.60
N LYS A 483 7.09 -17.50 -10.31
CA LYS A 483 7.02 -16.38 -11.26
C LYS A 483 7.50 -15.06 -10.67
N LYS A 484 7.00 -14.69 -9.48
CA LYS A 484 7.37 -13.44 -8.80
C LYS A 484 8.88 -13.38 -8.53
N GLY A 485 9.47 -14.48 -8.06
CA GLY A 485 10.91 -14.57 -7.83
C GLY A 485 11.72 -14.47 -9.12
N ILE A 486 11.30 -15.13 -10.19
CA ILE A 486 11.96 -15.06 -11.50
C ILE A 486 12.03 -13.61 -11.98
N VAL A 487 10.92 -12.88 -11.89
CA VAL A 487 10.88 -11.46 -12.30
C VAL A 487 11.78 -10.61 -11.39
N ILE A 488 11.62 -10.68 -10.06
CA ILE A 488 12.38 -9.84 -9.12
C ILE A 488 13.89 -10.06 -9.25
N TYR A 489 14.36 -11.30 -9.12
CA TYR A 489 15.80 -11.57 -9.14
C TYR A 489 16.39 -11.43 -10.55
N GLY A 490 15.62 -11.71 -11.61
CA GLY A 490 16.04 -11.47 -12.98
C GLY A 490 16.28 -9.99 -13.26
N LEU A 491 15.37 -9.11 -12.82
CA LEU A 491 15.54 -7.67 -12.95
C LEU A 491 16.75 -7.16 -12.15
N LEU A 492 16.90 -7.57 -10.89
CA LEU A 492 18.06 -7.19 -10.06
C LEU A 492 19.38 -7.62 -10.71
N LYS A 493 19.45 -8.84 -11.26
CA LYS A 493 20.62 -9.35 -11.97
C LYS A 493 20.98 -8.44 -13.14
N THR A 494 20.01 -8.14 -14.01
CA THR A 494 20.24 -7.31 -15.20
C THR A 494 20.70 -5.90 -14.82
N ILE A 495 20.08 -5.30 -13.80
CA ILE A 495 20.48 -3.99 -13.28
C ILE A 495 21.93 -4.03 -12.78
N PHE A 496 22.28 -4.99 -11.92
CA PHE A 496 23.62 -5.10 -11.34
C PHE A 496 24.71 -5.35 -12.39
N LEU A 497 24.42 -6.18 -13.40
CA LEU A 497 25.34 -6.42 -14.51
C LEU A 497 25.55 -5.16 -15.36
N SER A 498 24.48 -4.40 -15.64
CA SER A 498 24.56 -3.18 -16.46
C SER A 498 25.42 -2.07 -15.84
N LEU A 499 25.62 -2.09 -14.53
CA LEU A 499 26.52 -1.15 -13.84
C LEU A 499 27.99 -1.48 -14.03
N LYS A 500 28.31 -2.76 -14.28
CA LYS A 500 29.68 -3.24 -14.49
C LYS A 500 30.07 -3.18 -15.96
N ASP A 501 29.12 -3.44 -16.85
CA ASP A 501 29.35 -3.47 -18.28
C ASP A 501 28.55 -2.37 -18.99
N SER A 502 29.26 -1.34 -19.45
CA SER A 502 28.68 -0.21 -20.17
C SER A 502 28.10 -0.55 -21.55
N THR A 503 28.34 -1.77 -22.07
CA THR A 503 27.76 -2.25 -23.33
C THR A 503 26.34 -2.77 -23.16
N ILE A 504 25.93 -3.12 -21.93
CA ILE A 504 24.58 -3.58 -21.64
C ILE A 504 23.63 -2.39 -21.70
N ASN A 505 22.74 -2.40 -22.70
CA ASN A 505 21.66 -1.43 -22.78
C ASN A 505 20.48 -1.89 -21.90
N LEU A 506 20.47 -1.39 -20.66
CA LEU A 506 19.45 -1.73 -19.65
C LEU A 506 18.01 -1.52 -20.16
N THR A 507 17.78 -0.44 -20.92
CA THR A 507 16.45 -0.11 -21.45
C THR A 507 15.98 -1.12 -22.47
N LYS A 508 16.89 -1.64 -23.30
CA LYS A 508 16.60 -2.65 -24.32
C LYS A 508 16.36 -4.02 -23.69
N GLU A 509 17.22 -4.42 -22.75
CA GLU A 509 17.13 -5.73 -22.07
C GLU A 509 15.84 -5.88 -21.27
N ILE A 510 15.40 -4.79 -20.63
CA ILE A 510 14.25 -4.80 -19.73
C ILE A 510 12.98 -4.27 -20.41
N GLY A 511 13.13 -3.60 -21.55
CA GLY A 511 12.04 -3.07 -22.36
C GLY A 511 11.44 -1.76 -21.85
N ILE A 512 12.11 -0.99 -21.00
CA ILE A 512 11.60 0.29 -20.48
C ILE A 512 11.93 1.47 -21.42
N PRO A 513 11.23 2.62 -21.32
CA PRO A 513 11.59 3.84 -22.06
C PRO A 513 13.07 4.23 -21.86
N PRO A 514 13.68 4.99 -22.80
CA PRO A 514 15.06 5.45 -22.68
C PRO A 514 15.31 6.14 -21.33
N ILE A 515 16.41 5.78 -20.65
CA ILE A 515 16.81 6.38 -19.35
C ILE A 515 18.10 7.21 -19.47
N TYR A 516 18.80 7.12 -20.61
CA TYR A 516 20.11 7.75 -20.83
C TYR A 516 20.02 9.09 -21.54
N ASP A 517 18.91 9.33 -22.23
CA ASP A 517 18.65 10.51 -23.03
C ASP A 517 17.16 10.86 -22.98
N VAL A 518 16.87 12.13 -23.26
CA VAL A 518 15.53 12.68 -23.40
C VAL A 518 15.51 13.44 -24.72
N ALA A 519 14.71 12.94 -25.67
CA ALA A 519 14.51 13.62 -26.94
C ALA A 519 13.86 14.99 -26.72
N ASN A 520 14.33 16.03 -27.41
CA ASN A 520 13.76 17.37 -27.28
C ASN A 520 12.25 17.36 -27.59
N LYS A 521 11.85 16.63 -28.64
CA LYS A 521 10.45 16.44 -29.04
C LYS A 521 9.58 15.81 -27.93
N TYR A 522 10.16 14.95 -27.09
CA TYR A 522 9.42 14.34 -25.96
C TYR A 522 9.11 15.36 -24.84
N MET A 523 9.91 16.43 -24.73
CA MET A 523 9.70 17.51 -23.77
C MET A 523 8.67 18.55 -24.23
N GLN A 524 8.36 18.60 -25.52
CA GLN A 524 7.49 19.61 -26.10
C GLN A 524 6.01 19.29 -25.85
N ASN A 525 5.23 20.34 -25.56
CA ASN A 525 3.77 20.27 -25.60
C ASN A 525 3.24 20.29 -27.04
N GLU A 526 1.92 20.24 -27.21
CA GLU A 526 1.25 20.24 -28.52
C GLU A 526 1.59 21.46 -29.40
N LYS A 527 2.01 22.58 -28.78
CA LYS A 527 2.44 23.82 -29.44
C LYS A 527 3.96 23.88 -29.66
N GLY A 528 4.67 22.77 -29.45
CA GLY A 528 6.13 22.69 -29.58
C GLY A 528 6.91 23.36 -28.44
N GLY A 529 6.26 23.73 -27.35
CA GLY A 529 6.86 24.47 -26.24
C GLY A 529 7.26 23.58 -25.07
N ILE A 530 8.42 23.84 -24.46
CA ILE A 530 8.89 23.17 -23.24
C ILE A 530 8.58 24.09 -22.06
N ILE A 531 7.69 23.65 -21.17
CA ILE A 531 7.23 24.43 -20.03
C ILE A 531 7.88 23.91 -18.74
N GLU A 532 8.63 24.77 -18.06
CA GLU A 532 9.27 24.48 -16.77
C GLU A 532 8.57 25.25 -15.65
N GLN A 533 8.26 24.57 -14.54
CA GLN A 533 7.79 25.20 -13.30
C GLN A 533 8.79 24.96 -12.17
N VAL A 534 9.25 26.06 -11.56
CA VAL A 534 10.23 26.06 -10.48
C VAL A 534 9.59 26.55 -9.19
N PHE A 535 9.54 25.67 -8.20
CA PHE A 535 9.00 25.95 -6.87
C PHE A 535 10.10 26.47 -5.95
N PHE A 536 9.99 27.73 -5.50
CA PHE A 536 10.79 28.33 -4.45
C PHE A 536 9.97 28.54 -3.17
N TYR A 537 10.64 28.53 -2.02
CA TYR A 537 10.02 28.74 -0.71
C TYR A 537 10.60 29.98 -0.02
N GLY A 538 9.78 30.62 0.81
CA GLY A 538 10.04 31.89 1.47
C GLY A 538 11.01 31.89 2.65
N ASP A 539 11.65 30.75 2.88
CA ASP A 539 12.64 30.57 3.93
C ASP A 539 13.98 31.25 3.58
N LYS A 540 14.94 31.15 4.50
CA LYS A 540 16.27 31.74 4.32
C LYS A 540 16.99 31.17 3.08
N ASP A 541 16.84 29.87 2.78
CA ASP A 541 17.48 29.23 1.62
C ASP A 541 16.93 29.80 0.31
N GLY A 542 15.60 29.80 0.15
CA GLY A 542 14.96 30.28 -1.06
C GLY A 542 15.25 31.76 -1.33
N LYS A 543 15.18 32.61 -0.30
CA LYS A 543 15.56 34.04 -0.41
C LYS A 543 17.02 34.23 -0.80
N THR A 544 17.93 33.37 -0.31
CA THR A 544 19.36 33.44 -0.60
C THR A 544 19.68 33.05 -2.05
N PHE A 545 19.08 31.97 -2.56
CA PHE A 545 19.45 31.40 -3.86
C PHE A 545 18.60 31.89 -5.04
N TYR A 546 17.42 32.47 -4.81
CA TYR A 546 16.56 32.98 -5.88
C TYR A 546 17.23 34.07 -6.75
N PRO A 547 17.95 35.08 -6.20
CA PRO A 547 18.60 36.10 -7.04
C PRO A 547 19.60 35.50 -8.03
N ALA A 548 20.40 34.53 -7.58
CA ALA A 548 21.38 33.85 -8.41
C ALA A 548 20.73 32.99 -9.50
N PHE A 549 19.58 32.39 -9.22
CA PHE A 549 18.75 31.69 -10.22
C PHE A 549 18.17 32.68 -11.24
N ARG A 550 17.53 33.77 -10.79
CA ARG A 550 16.98 34.80 -11.69
C ARG A 550 18.05 35.41 -12.61
N ASN A 551 19.27 35.55 -12.12
CA ASN A 551 20.39 36.12 -12.87
C ASN A 551 21.09 35.11 -13.81
N SER A 552 20.75 33.82 -13.78
CA SER A 552 21.33 32.84 -14.73
C SER A 552 20.72 32.96 -16.13
N PHE A 553 19.57 33.62 -16.27
CA PHE A 553 18.92 33.91 -17.55
C PHE A 553 19.54 35.16 -18.21
N ALA A 554 20.56 34.93 -19.03
CA ALA A 554 21.27 36.02 -19.73
C ALA A 554 20.35 36.76 -20.72
N PRO A 555 20.29 38.11 -20.72
CA PRO A 555 19.39 38.88 -21.60
C PRO A 555 19.57 38.64 -23.10
N LYS A 556 20.76 38.21 -23.53
CA LYS A 556 21.06 37.87 -24.93
C LYS A 556 20.36 36.59 -25.42
N ASP A 557 19.95 35.72 -24.49
CA ASP A 557 19.37 34.41 -24.78
C ASP A 557 17.93 34.29 -24.24
N TRP A 558 17.54 35.15 -23.28
CA TRP A 558 16.27 35.08 -22.55
C TRP A 558 15.62 36.44 -22.37
N LYS A 559 14.31 36.49 -22.54
CA LYS A 559 13.45 37.60 -22.11
C LYS A 559 12.85 37.27 -20.74
N VAL A 560 13.29 37.98 -19.71
CA VAL A 560 12.79 37.81 -18.34
C VAL A 560 11.78 38.90 -18.00
N THR A 561 10.59 38.51 -17.53
CA THR A 561 9.53 39.40 -17.06
C THR A 561 9.23 39.13 -15.59
N ASP A 562 9.44 40.12 -14.74
CA ASP A 562 9.12 40.04 -13.32
C ASP A 562 7.65 40.43 -13.09
N LYS A 563 6.85 39.52 -12.51
CA LYS A 563 5.48 39.80 -12.03
C LYS A 563 5.49 40.06 -10.53
N LYS A 564 4.33 40.30 -9.92
CA LYS A 564 4.20 40.48 -8.47
C LYS A 564 4.68 39.23 -7.71
N GLU A 565 4.20 38.05 -8.12
CA GLU A 565 4.35 36.80 -7.36
C GLU A 565 5.27 35.76 -8.01
N TRP A 566 5.59 35.91 -9.30
CA TRP A 566 6.49 35.01 -10.03
C TRP A 566 7.33 35.77 -11.05
N MET A 567 8.27 35.08 -11.68
CA MET A 567 8.96 35.51 -12.89
C MET A 567 8.65 34.58 -14.05
N GLU A 568 8.74 35.13 -15.27
CA GLU A 568 8.61 34.41 -16.53
C GLU A 568 9.91 34.61 -17.31
N ALA A 569 10.60 33.52 -17.68
CA ALA A 569 11.75 33.57 -18.57
C ALA A 569 11.43 32.82 -19.86
N VAL A 570 11.43 33.54 -20.98
CA VAL A 570 11.13 32.99 -22.31
C VAL A 570 12.41 33.01 -23.13
N SER A 571 12.78 31.86 -23.71
CA SER A 571 13.95 31.79 -24.58
C SER A 571 13.73 32.61 -25.86
N ILE A 572 14.77 33.31 -26.31
CA ILE A 572 14.76 34.07 -27.56
C ILE A 572 15.08 33.14 -28.76
N LYS A 573 15.80 32.04 -28.50
CA LYS A 573 16.31 31.12 -29.53
C LYS A 573 15.51 29.84 -29.69
N GLY A 574 14.68 29.49 -28.71
CA GLY A 574 13.86 28.29 -28.71
C GLY A 574 12.51 28.51 -28.04
N ASN A 575 11.67 27.49 -28.02
CA ASN A 575 10.34 27.56 -27.41
C ASN A 575 10.36 27.01 -25.97
N VAL A 576 11.21 27.60 -25.12
CA VAL A 576 11.33 27.22 -23.70
C VAL A 576 10.80 28.34 -22.82
N LEU A 577 9.88 28.00 -21.91
CA LEU A 577 9.25 28.92 -20.98
C LEU A 577 9.46 28.42 -19.55
N VAL A 578 10.14 29.22 -18.73
CA VAL A 578 10.37 28.92 -17.32
C VAL A 578 9.54 29.85 -16.45
N PHE A 579 8.77 29.26 -15.55
CA PHE A 579 7.95 29.95 -14.57
C PHE A 579 8.47 29.64 -13.16
N ALA A 580 8.84 30.67 -12.41
CA ALA A 580 9.35 30.50 -11.05
C ALA A 580 8.64 31.45 -10.09
N ASN A 581 7.97 30.91 -9.07
CA ASN A 581 7.39 31.75 -8.02
C ASN A 581 8.51 32.45 -7.23
N LYS A 582 8.22 33.63 -6.71
CA LYS A 582 9.14 34.35 -5.83
C LYS A 582 9.12 33.71 -4.44
N PRO A 583 10.26 33.67 -3.72
CA PRO A 583 10.33 33.24 -2.32
C PRO A 583 9.78 34.34 -1.41
N LEU A 584 8.48 34.65 -1.53
CA LEU A 584 7.77 35.60 -0.68
C LEU A 584 7.70 35.08 0.77
N ASP A 585 7.29 35.91 1.73
CA ASP A 585 7.33 35.54 3.14
C ASP A 585 6.58 34.23 3.46
N ASN A 586 7.30 33.24 4.00
CA ASN A 586 6.76 31.93 4.35
C ASN A 586 5.91 31.96 5.63
N ASP A 587 6.29 32.75 6.64
CA ASP A 587 5.54 32.87 7.90
C ASP A 587 4.15 33.48 7.66
N ALA A 588 4.05 34.35 6.65
CA ALA A 588 2.79 34.90 6.17
C ALA A 588 2.11 34.06 5.06
N ASN A 589 2.61 32.86 4.73
CA ASN A 589 2.12 31.98 3.65
C ASN A 589 2.02 32.64 2.26
N LEU A 590 2.83 33.66 1.99
CA LEU A 590 2.78 34.40 0.72
C LEU A 590 3.44 33.64 -0.43
N ASP A 591 4.47 32.83 -0.15
CA ASP A 591 5.09 31.94 -1.13
C ASP A 591 4.14 30.83 -1.58
N ASP A 592 3.41 30.22 -0.65
CA ASP A 592 2.41 29.19 -0.90
C ASP A 592 1.28 29.73 -1.78
N THR A 593 0.78 30.92 -1.43
CA THR A 593 -0.21 31.65 -2.23
C THR A 593 0.30 31.93 -3.64
N ALA A 594 1.55 32.39 -3.78
CA ALA A 594 2.17 32.63 -5.09
C ALA A 594 2.29 31.36 -5.94
N GLN A 595 2.60 30.21 -5.32
CA GLN A 595 2.65 28.91 -6.00
C GLN A 595 1.27 28.50 -6.54
N ILE A 596 0.20 28.69 -5.74
CA ILE A 596 -1.19 28.39 -6.14
C ILE A 596 -1.62 29.32 -7.29
N HIS A 597 -1.39 30.62 -7.17
CA HIS A 597 -1.73 31.58 -8.21
C HIS A 597 -1.00 31.29 -9.52
N LEU A 598 0.29 30.93 -9.46
CA LEU A 598 1.04 30.53 -10.63
C LEU A 598 0.47 29.25 -11.27
N ALA A 599 0.12 28.24 -10.48
CA ALA A 599 -0.50 27.03 -11.00
C ALA A 599 -1.82 27.33 -11.73
N ASN A 600 -2.68 28.16 -11.14
CA ASN A 600 -3.94 28.58 -11.77
C ASN A 600 -3.69 29.35 -13.07
N TYR A 601 -2.74 30.28 -13.08
CA TYR A 601 -2.34 31.01 -14.29
C TYR A 601 -1.89 30.06 -15.41
N LEU A 602 -1.08 29.06 -15.09
CA LEU A 602 -0.63 28.06 -16.06
C LEU A 602 -1.81 27.25 -16.64
N ILE A 603 -2.75 26.82 -15.78
CA ILE A 603 -3.98 26.12 -16.18
C ILE A 603 -4.83 27.00 -17.10
N GLU A 604 -5.08 28.25 -16.72
CA GLU A 604 -5.87 29.20 -17.51
C GLU A 604 -5.28 29.48 -18.90
N LYS A 605 -3.95 29.43 -19.01
CA LYS A 605 -3.24 29.60 -20.29
C LYS A 605 -3.08 28.30 -21.08
N GLY A 606 -3.55 27.17 -20.56
CA GLY A 606 -3.34 25.85 -21.16
C GLY A 606 -1.85 25.48 -21.24
N LEU A 607 -1.05 25.97 -20.29
CA LEU A 607 0.37 25.68 -20.19
C LEU A 607 0.58 24.58 -19.15
N LYS A 608 0.89 23.38 -19.63
CA LYS A 608 1.16 22.23 -18.76
C LYS A 608 2.67 22.06 -18.56
N PRO A 609 3.19 22.12 -17.32
CA PRO A 609 4.61 21.92 -17.06
C PRO A 609 5.09 20.52 -17.45
N ASN A 610 6.08 20.43 -18.33
CA ASN A 610 6.75 19.17 -18.69
C ASN A 610 8.01 18.94 -17.83
N MET A 611 8.52 19.99 -17.18
CA MET A 611 9.61 19.90 -16.23
C MET A 611 9.21 20.56 -14.91
N ILE A 612 9.40 19.84 -13.81
CA ILE A 612 9.15 20.33 -12.45
C ILE A 612 10.47 20.42 -11.71
N VAL A 613 10.68 21.54 -11.01
CA VAL A 613 11.88 21.77 -10.21
C VAL A 613 11.47 22.15 -8.79
N HIS A 614 11.92 21.36 -7.82
CA HIS A 614 11.77 21.64 -6.41
C HIS A 614 13.04 22.32 -5.86
N ARG A 615 12.94 23.61 -5.48
CA ARG A 615 13.98 24.40 -4.80
C ARG A 615 13.51 24.81 -3.41
N GLY A 616 13.48 23.82 -2.52
CA GLY A 616 13.24 24.02 -1.09
C GLY A 616 13.95 22.98 -0.24
N HIS A 617 13.80 23.06 1.07
CA HIS A 617 14.15 21.98 1.99
C HIS A 617 13.26 20.74 1.82
N SER A 618 13.75 19.60 2.31
CA SER A 618 13.07 18.30 2.19
C SER A 618 11.65 18.29 2.76
N TYR A 619 11.38 19.08 3.81
CA TYR A 619 10.07 19.18 4.44
C TYR A 619 9.05 19.97 3.60
N TRP A 620 9.50 20.71 2.58
CA TRP A 620 8.61 21.35 1.62
C TRP A 620 8.20 20.46 0.45
N LEU A 621 8.95 19.38 0.20
CA LEU A 621 8.72 18.48 -0.93
C LEU A 621 7.29 17.93 -1.02
N PRO A 622 6.62 17.53 0.08
CA PRO A 622 5.21 17.12 0.03
C PRO A 622 4.32 18.16 -0.65
N ARG A 623 4.48 19.44 -0.32
CA ARG A 623 3.71 20.53 -0.95
C ARG A 623 3.99 20.70 -2.43
N THR A 624 5.20 20.39 -2.90
CA THR A 624 5.48 20.36 -4.35
C THR A 624 4.81 19.16 -5.01
N MET A 625 4.89 17.97 -4.40
CA MET A 625 4.29 16.74 -4.93
C MET A 625 2.77 16.88 -5.11
N ASP A 626 2.07 17.48 -4.14
CA ASP A 626 0.62 17.73 -4.20
C ASP A 626 0.19 18.64 -5.37
N ARG A 627 1.16 19.36 -5.97
CA ARG A 627 0.93 20.32 -7.06
C ARG A 627 1.50 19.85 -8.40
N MET A 628 2.04 18.64 -8.48
CA MET A 628 2.57 18.11 -9.73
C MET A 628 1.43 17.75 -10.70
N PRO A 629 1.58 18.00 -12.02
CA PRO A 629 0.51 17.81 -13.00
C PRO A 629 0.24 16.34 -13.40
N GLY A 630 1.03 15.39 -12.90
CA GLY A 630 0.88 13.95 -13.14
C GLY A 630 1.50 13.40 -14.43
N ASP A 631 2.09 14.26 -15.27
CA ASP A 631 2.72 13.87 -16.53
C ASP A 631 4.04 14.60 -16.82
N ALA A 632 4.68 15.14 -15.78
CA ALA A 632 5.99 15.75 -15.88
C ALA A 632 7.00 14.72 -16.44
N LYS A 633 7.77 15.15 -17.43
CA LYS A 633 8.78 14.33 -18.11
C LYS A 633 10.12 14.35 -17.38
N ILE A 634 10.44 15.47 -16.74
CA ILE A 634 11.62 15.62 -15.90
C ILE A 634 11.24 16.23 -14.55
N VAL A 635 11.75 15.63 -13.48
CA VAL A 635 11.60 16.17 -12.11
C VAL A 635 12.98 16.36 -11.51
N LEU A 636 13.31 17.58 -11.10
CA LEU A 636 14.55 17.91 -10.40
C LEU A 636 14.26 18.21 -8.93
N LEU A 637 14.76 17.35 -8.05
CA LEU A 637 14.64 17.48 -6.60
C LEU A 637 15.92 18.09 -6.04
N GLY A 638 15.95 19.41 -5.95
CA GLY A 638 17.10 20.16 -5.44
C GLY A 638 17.18 20.23 -3.92
N SER A 639 16.28 19.55 -3.19
CA SER A 639 16.23 19.45 -1.74
C SER A 639 17.13 18.34 -1.22
N CYS A 640 17.54 18.42 0.05
CA CYS A 640 18.15 17.31 0.77
C CYS A 640 17.25 16.06 0.73
N GLY A 641 17.84 14.86 0.66
CA GLY A 641 17.11 13.59 0.76
C GLY A 641 16.01 13.35 -0.29
N GLY A 642 15.99 14.10 -1.40
CA GLY A 642 14.98 13.94 -2.46
C GLY A 642 14.88 12.50 -2.98
N TYR A 643 15.97 11.73 -2.92
CA TYR A 643 16.03 10.32 -3.28
C TYR A 643 15.01 9.45 -2.54
N GLN A 644 14.66 9.80 -1.31
CA GLN A 644 13.75 9.00 -0.47
C GLN A 644 12.30 9.05 -0.97
N ASN A 645 11.98 9.97 -1.86
CA ASN A 645 10.63 10.17 -2.39
C ASN A 645 10.48 9.71 -3.85
N LEU A 646 11.46 8.97 -4.39
CA LEU A 646 11.42 8.49 -5.77
C LEU A 646 10.15 7.69 -6.07
N ASN A 647 9.75 6.77 -5.19
CA ASN A 647 8.56 5.93 -5.38
C ASN A 647 7.29 6.78 -5.49
N LYS A 648 7.08 7.72 -4.55
CA LYS A 648 5.93 8.64 -4.54
C LYS A 648 5.88 9.51 -5.79
N ILE A 649 7.04 9.99 -6.26
CA ILE A 649 7.11 10.82 -7.47
C ILE A 649 6.77 10.00 -8.71
N LEU A 650 7.16 8.73 -8.78
CA LEU A 650 6.83 7.83 -9.88
C LEU A 650 5.37 7.36 -9.85
N GLU A 651 4.74 7.29 -8.68
CA GLU A 651 3.29 7.08 -8.57
C GLU A 651 2.52 8.26 -9.22
N ILE A 652 3.03 9.48 -9.07
CA ILE A 652 2.43 10.68 -9.67
C ILE A 652 2.84 10.83 -11.15
N ASN A 653 4.11 10.63 -11.49
CA ASN A 653 4.68 10.80 -12.83
C ASN A 653 5.50 9.54 -13.24
N PRO A 654 4.85 8.47 -13.72
CA PRO A 654 5.50 7.17 -13.97
C PRO A 654 6.67 7.21 -14.96
N ASP A 655 6.59 8.09 -15.96
CA ASP A 655 7.60 8.23 -17.01
C ASP A 655 8.66 9.28 -16.70
N ALA A 656 8.62 9.93 -15.53
CA ALA A 656 9.57 10.99 -15.21
C ALA A 656 11.02 10.49 -15.15
N HIS A 657 11.92 11.29 -15.70
CA HIS A 657 13.35 11.24 -15.41
C HIS A 657 13.60 12.09 -14.17
N ILE A 658 14.18 11.50 -13.13
CA ILE A 658 14.32 12.18 -11.84
C ILE A 658 15.79 12.46 -11.56
N ILE A 659 16.14 13.72 -11.31
CA ILE A 659 17.38 14.09 -10.63
C ILE A 659 17.05 14.26 -9.15
N SER A 660 17.79 13.56 -8.29
CA SER A 660 17.54 13.57 -6.84
C SER A 660 18.83 13.74 -6.06
N THR A 661 18.71 14.01 -4.75
CA THR A 661 19.86 14.00 -3.84
C THR A 661 19.69 12.97 -2.74
N LYS A 662 20.77 12.25 -2.39
CA LYS A 662 20.80 11.32 -1.26
C LYS A 662 20.93 12.07 0.07
N GLU A 663 21.85 13.02 0.12
CA GLU A 663 22.13 13.78 1.34
C GLU A 663 21.81 15.27 1.19
N ILE A 664 22.68 16.05 0.54
CA ILE A 664 22.61 17.52 0.55
C ILE A 664 22.13 18.04 -0.80
N GLY A 665 21.05 18.81 -0.78
CA GLY A 665 20.66 19.70 -1.86
C GLY A 665 21.34 21.06 -1.68
N ALA A 666 22.12 21.49 -2.67
CA ALA A 666 22.86 22.76 -2.64
C ALA A 666 22.42 23.67 -3.79
N GLY A 667 22.08 24.93 -3.49
CA GLY A 667 21.67 25.91 -4.49
C GLY A 667 22.74 26.16 -5.56
N ASP A 668 24.00 26.17 -5.15
CA ASP A 668 25.16 26.33 -6.03
C ASP A 668 25.37 25.18 -7.02
N ILE A 669 24.71 24.03 -6.79
CA ILE A 669 24.72 22.87 -7.70
C ILE A 669 23.46 22.83 -8.57
N ASN A 670 22.30 23.11 -7.97
CA ASN A 670 21.04 23.13 -8.69
C ASN A 670 21.05 24.13 -9.84
N ARG A 671 21.61 25.33 -9.61
CA ARG A 671 21.67 26.36 -10.66
C ARG A 671 22.46 25.89 -11.89
N PRO A 672 23.71 25.40 -11.80
CA PRO A 672 24.41 24.87 -12.98
C PRO A 672 23.69 23.73 -13.72
N ILE A 673 23.01 22.82 -13.00
CA ILE A 673 22.21 21.76 -13.63
C ILE A 673 21.08 22.39 -14.46
N LEU A 674 20.30 23.29 -13.85
CA LEU A 674 19.19 23.96 -14.52
C LEU A 674 19.66 24.80 -15.71
N THR A 675 20.77 25.52 -15.57
CA THR A 675 21.36 26.31 -16.66
C THR A 675 21.77 25.42 -17.83
N TYR A 676 22.40 24.28 -17.57
CA TYR A 676 22.79 23.34 -18.63
C TYR A 676 21.57 22.82 -19.38
N MET A 677 20.54 22.36 -18.65
CA MET A 677 19.31 21.82 -19.25
C MET A 677 18.60 22.89 -20.09
N ASN A 678 18.43 24.09 -19.55
CA ASN A 678 17.81 25.22 -20.25
C ASN A 678 18.55 25.57 -21.54
N GLN A 679 19.89 25.52 -21.55
CA GLN A 679 20.70 25.76 -22.77
C GLN A 679 20.53 24.65 -23.82
N VAL A 680 20.49 23.38 -23.40
CA VAL A 680 20.26 22.25 -24.32
C VAL A 680 18.88 22.35 -24.94
N PHE A 681 17.84 22.59 -24.14
CA PHE A 681 16.48 22.70 -24.64
C PHE A 681 16.26 23.92 -25.53
N ALA A 682 16.85 25.07 -25.18
CA ALA A 682 16.76 26.29 -25.98
C ALA A 682 17.44 26.16 -27.36
N THR A 683 18.40 25.26 -27.52
CA THR A 683 19.05 24.99 -28.82
C THR A 683 18.34 23.92 -29.65
N GLY A 684 17.26 23.33 -29.14
CA GLY A 684 16.53 22.25 -29.81
C GLY A 684 17.24 20.88 -29.78
N ALA A 685 18.33 20.77 -29.02
CA ALA A 685 19.10 19.53 -28.91
C ALA A 685 18.46 18.53 -27.94
N ASP A 686 18.75 17.24 -28.16
CA ASP A 686 18.39 16.16 -27.23
C ASP A 686 19.28 16.20 -25.98
N LEU A 687 18.68 15.97 -24.81
CA LEU A 687 19.40 15.95 -23.56
C LEU A 687 20.01 14.56 -23.32
N ASN A 688 21.34 14.48 -23.24
CA ASN A 688 22.03 13.25 -22.87
C ASN A 688 22.53 13.33 -21.41
N TRP A 689 21.97 12.48 -20.54
CA TRP A 689 22.28 12.54 -19.11
C TRP A 689 23.74 12.24 -18.82
N LYS A 690 24.36 11.27 -19.51
CA LYS A 690 25.77 10.91 -19.28
C LYS A 690 26.71 12.06 -19.66
N LYS A 691 26.49 12.69 -20.83
CA LYS A 691 27.28 13.84 -21.29
C LYS A 691 27.12 15.04 -20.35
N MET A 692 25.90 15.35 -19.94
CA MET A 692 25.64 16.41 -18.96
C MET A 692 26.38 16.15 -17.64
N TRP A 693 26.24 14.94 -17.09
CA TRP A 693 26.88 14.59 -15.81
C TRP A 693 28.39 14.64 -15.87
N GLN A 694 29.00 14.19 -16.97
CA GLN A 694 30.45 14.29 -17.19
C GLN A 694 30.91 15.75 -17.24
N SER A 695 30.19 16.60 -17.96
CA SER A 695 30.50 18.03 -18.05
C SER A 695 30.42 18.71 -16.70
N LEU A 696 29.33 18.52 -15.96
CA LEU A 696 29.13 19.10 -14.64
C LEU A 696 30.13 18.54 -13.61
N SER A 697 30.40 17.23 -13.65
CA SER A 697 31.39 16.61 -12.74
C SER A 697 32.75 17.25 -12.92
N LYS A 698 33.21 17.47 -14.16
CA LYS A 698 34.50 18.11 -14.42
C LYS A 698 34.60 19.49 -13.77
N SER A 699 33.52 20.27 -13.77
CA SER A 699 33.48 21.57 -13.11
C SER A 699 33.43 21.47 -11.58
N PHE A 700 32.57 20.62 -11.04
CA PHE A 700 32.35 20.56 -9.59
C PHE A 700 33.49 19.86 -8.85
N THR A 701 34.12 18.82 -9.40
CA THR A 701 35.21 18.12 -8.72
C THR A 701 36.45 19.01 -8.53
N THR A 702 36.60 20.04 -9.35
CA THR A 702 37.69 21.04 -9.26
C THR A 702 37.28 22.33 -8.56
N ASP A 703 36.03 22.44 -8.08
CA ASP A 703 35.56 23.63 -7.38
C ASP A 703 36.40 23.87 -6.12
N PRO A 704 36.85 25.11 -5.82
CA PRO A 704 37.67 25.37 -4.64
C PRO A 704 36.95 25.04 -3.31
N SER A 705 35.62 25.16 -3.27
CA SER A 705 34.81 24.88 -2.08
C SER A 705 34.65 23.38 -1.86
N LYS A 706 35.18 22.89 -0.73
CA LYS A 706 34.96 21.51 -0.30
C LYS A 706 33.47 21.18 -0.15
N ALA A 707 32.67 22.12 0.37
CA ALA A 707 31.24 21.91 0.56
C ALA A 707 30.50 21.69 -0.77
N VAL A 708 30.93 22.36 -1.85
CA VAL A 708 30.38 22.15 -3.20
C VAL A 708 30.78 20.78 -3.74
N ARG A 709 32.05 20.40 -3.60
CA ARG A 709 32.54 19.07 -4.00
C ARG A 709 31.76 17.96 -3.30
N ASP A 710 31.65 18.02 -1.98
CA ASP A 710 30.95 17.03 -1.16
C ASP A 710 29.43 17.00 -1.48
N SER A 711 28.83 18.15 -1.79
CA SER A 711 27.41 18.23 -2.15
C SER A 711 27.14 17.62 -3.53
N TRP A 712 28.07 17.73 -4.51
CA TRP A 712 27.89 17.15 -5.84
C TRP A 712 27.83 15.62 -5.79
N GLU A 713 28.62 15.00 -4.92
CA GLU A 713 28.60 13.55 -4.69
C GLU A 713 27.24 13.06 -4.17
N SER A 714 26.40 13.95 -3.63
CA SER A 714 25.05 13.62 -3.18
C SER A 714 24.02 13.55 -4.30
N TYR A 715 24.28 14.12 -5.48
CA TYR A 715 23.33 14.15 -6.59
C TYR A 715 23.35 12.85 -7.39
N VAL A 716 22.16 12.33 -7.67
CA VAL A 716 21.96 11.10 -8.44
C VAL A 716 21.25 11.43 -9.76
N PRO A 717 21.87 11.12 -10.92
CA PRO A 717 21.21 11.30 -12.21
C PRO A 717 20.17 10.20 -12.49
N PRO A 718 19.24 10.41 -13.44
CA PRO A 718 18.15 9.48 -13.72
C PRO A 718 18.61 8.04 -13.99
N TYR A 719 19.68 7.88 -14.79
CA TYR A 719 20.23 6.55 -15.15
C TYR A 719 20.94 5.83 -13.98
N LYS A 720 21.06 6.46 -12.81
CA LYS A 720 21.60 5.85 -11.58
C LYS A 720 20.54 5.64 -10.49
N ASN A 721 19.27 6.00 -10.73
CA ASN A 721 18.16 5.73 -9.81
C ASN A 721 17.66 4.29 -10.01
N LEU A 722 18.35 3.32 -9.41
CA LEU A 722 18.13 1.91 -9.72
C LEU A 722 16.77 1.38 -9.27
N GLY A 723 16.24 1.86 -8.16
CA GLY A 723 14.91 1.54 -7.67
C GLY A 723 13.82 2.08 -8.58
N ALA A 724 13.99 3.30 -9.09
CA ALA A 724 13.10 3.87 -10.11
C ALA A 724 13.09 3.02 -11.39
N ILE A 725 14.27 2.61 -11.86
CA ILE A 725 14.43 1.73 -13.02
C ILE A 725 13.78 0.36 -12.75
N PHE A 726 14.00 -0.20 -11.56
CA PHE A 726 13.41 -1.47 -11.15
C PHE A 726 11.89 -1.42 -11.10
N LEU A 727 11.29 -0.35 -10.56
CA LEU A 727 9.83 -0.19 -10.51
C LEU A 727 9.21 -0.13 -11.90
N LYS A 728 9.75 0.70 -12.80
CA LYS A 728 9.27 0.80 -14.19
C LYS A 728 9.37 -0.55 -14.91
N ALA A 729 10.48 -1.24 -14.70
CA ALA A 729 10.72 -2.55 -15.26
C ALA A 729 9.74 -3.61 -14.75
N TYR A 730 9.50 -3.63 -13.45
CA TYR A 730 8.61 -4.57 -12.79
C TYR A 730 7.17 -4.37 -13.26
N ALA A 731 6.68 -3.13 -13.24
CA ALA A 731 5.33 -2.80 -13.71
C ALA A 731 5.09 -3.30 -15.14
N LYS A 732 6.04 -3.02 -16.06
CA LYS A 732 5.95 -3.48 -17.45
C LYS A 732 5.96 -4.99 -17.60
N LYS A 733 6.75 -5.71 -16.79
CA LYS A 733 6.79 -7.19 -16.82
C LYS A 733 5.47 -7.79 -16.33
N MET A 734 4.85 -7.18 -15.33
CA MET A 734 3.56 -7.63 -14.79
C MET A 734 2.39 -7.36 -15.74
N GLU A 735 2.46 -6.33 -16.61
CA GLU A 735 1.45 -6.09 -17.66
C GLU A 735 1.49 -7.13 -18.80
N GLN A 736 2.61 -7.85 -18.97
CA GLN A 736 2.82 -8.85 -20.01
C GLN A 736 2.41 -10.27 -19.59
N GLU A 737 2.15 -10.49 -18.30
CA GLU A 737 1.62 -11.74 -17.73
C GLU A 737 0.10 -11.70 -17.61
#